data_AF-A0A178UZQ3-F1
#
_entry.id   AF-A0A178UZQ3-F1
#
_cell.length_a   1.000
_cell.length_b   1.000
_cell.length_c   1.000
_cell.angle_alpha   90.00
_cell.angle_beta   90.00
_cell.angle_gamma   90.00
#
_symmetry.space_group_name_H-M   'P 1'
#
loop_
_entity.id
_entity.type
_entity.pdbx_description
1 polymer ?
#
loop_
_entity_poly.entity_id
_entity_poly.type
_entity_poly.pdbx_seq_one_letter_code
_entity_poly.pdbx_strand_id
1 'polypeptide(L)'
;MMQRVFTFGKGRSEGNKGMKSLLGGKGANLAEMASIGLSVPPGLTISTEACQQYQIAGKKLPEGLWEEILEGLSFIERDIGASLADPSKPLLLSVRSGAAISMPGMMDTVLNLGLNDQVVVGLAAKSGERFAYDSFRRFLDMFGDVVMGIPHAKFEEKLERMKERKGVKNDTDLSAADLKELVEQYKSVYLEAKGQEFPSDPKKQLELAIEAVFDSWDSPRANKYRSINQITGLKGTAVNIQCMVFGNMGDTSGTGVLFTRNPSTGEKKLYGEFLVNAQGEDVVAGIRTPEDLDTMKRLMPEAYAELVENCNILERHYKDMMDIEFTVQEERLWMLQCRAGKRTGKGAVKIAVDMVGEGLVEKSSAIKMVEPQHLDQLLHPQFHDPSGYREKVVAKGLPASPGAAVGQVVFTAEEAEAWHSQGKTVILVRTETSPDDVGGMHAAEGILTARGGMTSHAAVVARGWGKCCIAGCSEIRVDENHKVLLIGDLTINEGEWISMNGSTGEVILGKQALAPPALSPDLETFMSWADAIRRLKVMANADTPEDAIAARKNGAQGIGLCRTEHMFFGADRIKAVRKMIMAVTTEQRKASLDILLPYQRSDFEGIFRAMDGLPVTIRLLDPPLHEFLPEGDLDNIVHELAEETGVKEDEVLSRIEKLSEVNPMLGFRGCRLGISYPELTEMQARAIFEAAASMQDQGVTVIPEIMVPLVGTPQELGHQVDVIRKVAKKVFAEKGHTVSYKVGTMIEIPRAALIADEIAKEAEFFSFGTNDLTQMTFGYSRDDVGKFLPIYLAKGILQHDPFEVLDQQGVGQLIKMATEKGRAARPSLKVGICGEHGGDPSSVGFFAEAGLDYVSCSPFRVPIARLAAAQVVVA
;
A
#
# COMPACT_ATOMS: atom_id res chain seq x y z
N MET A 1 26.74 29.47 9.10
CA MET A 1 26.00 28.46 9.89
C MET A 1 24.78 28.04 9.08
N MET A 2 24.39 26.78 9.17
CA MET A 2 23.20 26.25 8.49
C MET A 2 21.99 26.55 9.38
N GLN A 3 20.95 27.21 8.84
CA GLN A 3 19.73 27.54 9.59
C GLN A 3 18.95 26.25 9.92
N ARG A 4 18.60 26.05 11.19
CA ARG A 4 17.91 24.83 11.66
C ARG A 4 16.50 25.10 12.17
N VAL A 5 16.19 26.33 12.57
CA VAL A 5 14.88 26.77 13.05
C VAL A 5 14.20 27.69 12.04
N PHE A 6 12.93 27.43 11.76
CA PHE A 6 12.13 28.14 10.76
C PHE A 6 10.80 28.59 11.36
N THR A 7 10.56 29.89 11.41
CA THR A 7 9.36 30.50 12.01
C THR A 7 8.21 30.61 11.01
N PHE A 8 6.98 30.61 11.54
CA PHE A 8 5.75 30.84 10.78
C PHE A 8 4.71 31.59 11.63
N GLY A 9 3.90 32.43 10.99
CA GLY A 9 2.84 33.22 11.59
C GLY A 9 1.95 33.86 10.51
N LYS A 10 0.88 34.54 10.90
CA LYS A 10 -0.11 35.05 9.93
C LYS A 10 0.53 35.94 8.86
N GLY A 11 0.53 35.47 7.60
CA GLY A 11 1.08 36.19 6.45
C GLY A 11 2.61 36.20 6.36
N ARG A 12 3.34 35.42 7.18
CA ARG A 12 4.81 35.37 7.20
C ARG A 12 5.32 33.94 7.49
N SER A 13 6.26 33.44 6.70
CA SER A 13 6.96 32.19 7.02
C SER A 13 8.35 32.16 6.40
N GLU A 14 9.30 31.51 7.08
CA GLU A 14 10.64 31.20 6.58
C GLU A 14 10.69 29.88 5.78
N GLY A 15 9.60 29.11 5.80
CA GLY A 15 9.45 27.84 5.07
C GLY A 15 8.42 27.91 3.95
N ASN A 16 8.24 26.79 3.24
CA ASN A 16 7.17 26.60 2.23
C ASN A 16 6.88 25.12 1.98
N LYS A 17 5.82 24.82 1.21
CA LYS A 17 5.40 23.45 0.88
C LYS A 17 6.44 22.59 0.15
N GLY A 18 7.46 23.19 -0.46
CA GLY A 18 8.55 22.48 -1.17
C GLY A 18 9.61 21.92 -0.22
N MET A 19 9.65 22.36 1.04
CA MET A 19 10.69 22.00 2.01
C MET A 19 10.32 20.79 2.88
N LYS A 20 9.49 19.85 2.38
CA LYS A 20 9.03 18.67 3.15
C LYS A 20 10.15 17.80 3.68
N SER A 21 11.26 17.66 2.94
CA SER A 21 12.41 16.88 3.39
C SER A 21 13.11 17.49 4.62
N LEU A 22 13.06 18.82 4.75
CA LEU A 22 13.72 19.58 5.81
C LEU A 22 12.80 19.90 6.99
N LEU A 23 11.57 20.33 6.72
CA LEU A 23 10.59 20.78 7.73
C LEU A 23 9.57 19.70 8.09
N GLY A 24 9.65 18.53 7.46
CA GLY A 24 8.59 17.54 7.49
C GLY A 24 7.35 17.99 6.71
N GLY A 25 6.40 17.07 6.50
CA GLY A 25 5.14 17.37 5.84
C GLY A 25 4.29 18.37 6.64
N LYS A 26 4.28 18.25 7.98
CA LYS A 26 3.51 19.12 8.87
C LYS A 26 4.07 20.55 8.88
N GLY A 27 5.37 20.70 9.13
CA GLY A 27 6.02 22.02 9.18
C GLY A 27 5.99 22.75 7.84
N ALA A 28 6.17 22.03 6.74
CA ALA A 28 6.05 22.61 5.39
C ALA A 28 4.63 23.13 5.11
N ASN A 29 3.59 22.41 5.55
CA ASN A 29 2.20 22.84 5.37
C ASN A 29 1.79 23.97 6.33
N LEU A 30 2.29 23.98 7.57
CA LEU A 30 2.10 25.11 8.49
C LEU A 30 2.69 26.41 7.90
N ALA A 31 3.91 26.32 7.38
CA ALA A 31 4.57 27.43 6.69
C ALA A 31 3.78 27.92 5.47
N GLU A 32 3.28 26.99 4.65
CA GLU A 32 2.48 27.31 3.47
C GLU A 32 1.13 27.94 3.83
N MET A 33 0.41 27.40 4.82
CA MET A 33 -0.87 27.99 5.28
C MET A 33 -0.67 29.41 5.80
N ALA A 34 0.40 29.64 6.57
CA ALA A 34 0.78 30.96 7.03
C ALA A 34 1.10 31.92 5.88
N SER A 35 1.82 31.46 4.85
CA SER A 35 2.24 32.29 3.71
C SER A 35 1.08 32.69 2.80
N ILE A 36 0.05 31.86 2.66
CA ILE A 36 -1.17 32.17 1.91
C ILE A 36 -2.23 32.95 2.72
N GLY A 37 -1.91 33.31 3.96
CA GLY A 37 -2.70 34.24 4.78
C GLY A 37 -3.77 33.61 5.66
N LEU A 38 -3.79 32.28 5.81
CA LEU A 38 -4.73 31.61 6.72
C LEU A 38 -4.41 31.93 8.18
N SER A 39 -5.45 31.87 9.03
CA SER A 39 -5.35 32.07 10.48
C SER A 39 -4.67 30.88 11.16
N VAL A 40 -3.35 30.78 11.02
CA VAL A 40 -2.51 29.75 11.68
C VAL A 40 -1.92 30.33 12.98
N PRO A 41 -2.00 29.63 14.12
CA PRO A 41 -1.30 30.06 15.33
C PRO A 41 0.22 30.12 15.09
N PRO A 42 0.90 31.20 15.50
CA PRO A 42 2.33 31.37 15.24
C PRO A 42 3.18 30.30 15.93
N GLY A 43 4.30 29.96 15.31
CA GLY A 43 5.16 28.88 15.75
C GLY A 43 6.51 28.86 15.06
N LEU A 44 7.24 27.77 15.30
CA LEU A 44 8.52 27.46 14.67
C LEU A 44 8.64 25.96 14.39
N THR A 45 9.48 25.61 13.43
CA THR A 45 9.82 24.24 13.06
C THR A 45 11.32 24.04 13.18
N ILE A 46 11.73 23.03 13.95
CA ILE A 46 13.11 22.54 14.03
C ILE A 46 13.29 21.47 12.96
N SER A 47 14.33 21.59 12.13
CA SER A 47 14.51 20.76 10.94
C SER A 47 14.84 19.28 11.20
N THR A 48 14.57 18.43 10.22
CA THR A 48 14.98 17.00 10.20
C THR A 48 16.50 16.83 10.24
N GLU A 49 17.26 17.83 9.78
CA GLU A 49 18.73 17.83 9.85
C GLU A 49 19.22 18.04 11.29
N ALA A 50 18.51 18.84 12.09
CA ALA A 50 18.80 18.96 13.52
C ALA A 50 18.57 17.63 14.24
N CYS A 51 17.50 16.89 13.88
CA CYS A 51 17.29 15.52 14.38
C CYS A 51 18.45 14.59 13.99
N GLN A 52 18.92 14.65 12.75
CA GLN A 52 20.06 13.84 12.31
C GLN A 52 21.34 14.18 13.09
N GLN A 53 21.61 15.47 13.29
CA GLN A 53 22.75 15.94 14.10
C GLN A 53 22.66 15.44 15.55
N TYR A 54 21.46 15.51 16.15
CA TYR A 54 21.20 14.97 17.49
C TYR A 54 21.54 13.48 17.59
N GLN A 55 21.09 12.68 16.61
CA GLN A 55 21.37 11.23 16.59
C GLN A 55 22.87 10.94 16.44
N ILE A 56 23.56 11.65 15.53
CA ILE A 56 25.02 11.48 15.31
C ILE A 56 25.83 11.93 16.53
N ALA A 57 25.39 12.95 17.25
CA ALA A 57 26.05 13.47 18.45
C ALA A 57 25.86 12.59 19.70
N GLY A 58 25.28 11.40 19.56
CA GLY A 58 25.01 10.50 20.68
C GLY A 58 23.85 10.97 21.54
N LYS A 59 22.77 11.43 20.91
CA LYS A 59 21.53 11.90 21.54
C LYS A 59 21.73 13.14 22.42
N LYS A 60 22.43 14.12 21.88
CA LYS A 60 22.65 15.44 22.52
C LYS A 60 22.31 16.55 21.55
N LEU A 61 21.67 17.61 22.06
CA LEU A 61 21.36 18.78 21.24
C LEU A 61 22.67 19.38 20.68
N PRO A 62 22.76 19.61 19.36
CA PRO A 62 23.96 20.18 18.75
C PRO A 62 24.16 21.63 19.19
N GLU A 63 25.42 22.07 19.24
CA GLU A 63 25.80 23.42 19.64
C GLU A 63 25.07 24.49 18.81
N GLY A 64 24.63 25.56 19.47
CA GLY A 64 23.91 26.68 18.85
C GLY A 64 22.43 26.43 18.57
N LEU A 65 21.93 25.18 18.64
CA LEU A 65 20.53 24.89 18.31
C LEU A 65 19.57 25.47 19.35
N TRP A 66 19.94 25.42 20.63
CA TRP A 66 19.11 25.95 21.71
C TRP A 66 18.93 27.46 21.61
N GLU A 67 19.99 28.18 21.24
CA GLU A 67 19.94 29.63 21.00
C GLU A 67 19.01 29.97 19.83
N GLU A 68 19.07 29.23 18.72
CA GLU A 68 18.14 29.38 17.59
C GLU A 68 16.67 29.13 18.01
N ILE A 69 16.42 28.14 18.87
CA ILE A 69 15.09 27.86 19.41
C ILE A 69 14.59 29.04 20.26
N LEU A 70 15.43 29.59 21.14
CA LEU A 70 15.07 30.74 21.97
C LEU A 70 14.78 32.00 21.14
N GLU A 71 15.51 32.21 20.03
CA GLU A 71 15.22 33.28 19.08
C GLU A 71 13.85 33.10 18.41
N GLY A 72 13.52 31.88 17.98
CA GLY A 72 12.21 31.55 17.43
C GLY A 72 11.08 31.68 18.46
N LEU A 73 11.30 31.30 19.72
CA LEU A 73 10.32 31.53 20.79
C LEU A 73 10.07 33.02 21.01
N SER A 74 11.14 33.83 20.99
CA SER A 74 11.03 35.29 21.12
C SER A 74 10.22 35.92 19.97
N PHE A 75 10.17 35.27 18.80
CA PHE A 75 9.28 35.66 17.70
C PHE A 75 7.81 35.37 18.04
N ILE A 76 7.50 34.17 18.56
CA ILE A 76 6.14 33.79 18.98
C ILE A 76 5.62 34.71 20.10
N GLU A 77 6.45 34.98 21.11
CA GLU A 77 6.11 35.85 22.22
C GLU A 77 5.78 37.27 21.76
N ARG A 78 6.53 37.80 20.78
CA ARG A 78 6.28 39.12 20.18
C ARG A 78 5.01 39.16 19.35
N ASP A 79 4.70 38.11 18.61
CA ASP A 79 3.51 38.06 17.74
C ASP A 79 2.21 37.98 18.55
N ILE A 80 2.21 37.18 19.62
CA ILE A 80 1.05 36.99 20.50
C ILE A 80 0.95 38.06 21.61
N GLY A 81 2.08 38.66 22.01
CA GLY A 81 2.14 39.57 23.15
C GLY A 81 2.01 38.87 24.51
N ALA A 82 2.45 37.61 24.59
CA ALA A 82 2.47 36.76 25.78
C ALA A 82 3.88 36.20 25.99
N SER A 83 4.21 35.73 27.20
CA SER A 83 5.53 35.17 27.51
C SER A 83 5.44 33.80 28.16
N LEU A 84 6.43 32.96 27.87
CA LEU A 84 6.58 31.67 28.51
C LEU A 84 6.93 31.88 29.99
N ALA A 85 6.23 31.16 30.88
CA ALA A 85 6.36 31.29 32.34
C ALA A 85 5.78 32.57 32.99
N ASP A 86 5.12 33.47 32.26
CA ASP A 86 4.47 34.67 32.82
C ASP A 86 2.99 34.37 33.21
N PRO A 87 2.63 34.36 34.51
CA PRO A 87 1.25 34.11 34.93
C PRO A 87 0.26 35.20 34.49
N SER A 88 0.70 36.43 34.25
CA SER A 88 -0.17 37.53 33.86
C SER A 88 -0.57 37.47 32.38
N LYS A 89 0.34 36.97 31.54
CA LYS A 89 0.15 36.79 30.09
C LYS A 89 0.74 35.45 29.65
N PRO A 90 0.11 34.33 30.03
CA PRO A 90 0.70 33.02 29.82
C PRO A 90 0.72 32.65 28.35
N LEU A 91 1.91 32.37 27.83
CA LEU A 91 2.09 31.64 26.57
C LEU A 91 2.17 30.15 26.86
N LEU A 92 1.28 29.37 26.26
CA LEU A 92 1.34 27.91 26.25
C LEU A 92 1.67 27.42 24.85
N LEU A 93 2.38 26.31 24.76
CA LEU A 93 2.88 25.74 23.50
C LEU A 93 2.35 24.32 23.29
N SER A 94 2.25 23.92 22.03
CA SER A 94 2.18 22.53 21.64
C SER A 94 3.48 22.10 20.95
N VAL A 95 3.87 20.85 21.16
CA VAL A 95 5.03 20.22 20.53
C VAL A 95 4.56 19.03 19.72
N ARG A 96 4.81 19.06 18.40
CA ARG A 96 4.29 18.08 17.44
C ARG A 96 5.41 17.55 16.56
N SER A 97 5.55 16.22 16.51
CA SER A 97 6.45 15.56 15.57
C SER A 97 5.97 15.70 14.11
N GLY A 98 6.89 15.58 13.14
CA GLY A 98 6.55 15.64 11.73
C GLY A 98 7.71 15.26 10.80
N ALA A 99 7.67 14.07 10.22
CA ALA A 99 8.64 13.63 9.22
C ALA A 99 8.22 14.07 7.81
N ALA A 100 9.08 13.86 6.81
CA ALA A 100 8.80 14.22 5.41
C ALA A 100 7.55 13.51 4.86
N ILE A 101 7.31 12.29 5.34
CA ILE A 101 6.12 11.48 5.07
C ILE A 101 5.43 11.14 6.39
N SER A 102 4.14 10.84 6.31
CA SER A 102 3.35 10.48 7.50
C SER A 102 3.88 9.17 8.07
N MET A 103 4.27 9.18 9.35
CA MET A 103 4.83 8.02 10.03
C MET A 103 4.09 7.76 11.36
N PRO A 104 3.35 6.64 11.48
CA PRO A 104 2.97 6.12 12.80
C PRO A 104 4.24 5.66 13.52
N GLY A 105 4.31 5.91 14.83
CA GLY A 105 5.43 5.47 15.68
C GLY A 105 6.30 6.59 16.22
N MET A 106 6.06 7.81 15.78
CA MET A 106 6.70 8.99 16.32
C MET A 106 5.93 9.51 17.54
N MET A 107 6.61 10.34 18.33
CA MET A 107 6.08 10.94 19.55
C MET A 107 4.72 11.58 19.29
N ASP A 108 3.77 11.27 20.16
CA ASP A 108 2.45 11.88 20.16
C ASP A 108 2.52 13.39 20.47
N THR A 109 1.45 14.10 20.14
CA THR A 109 1.40 15.55 20.32
C THR A 109 1.31 15.89 21.80
N VAL A 110 2.19 16.77 22.29
CA VAL A 110 2.07 17.34 23.64
C VAL A 110 1.41 18.71 23.55
N LEU A 111 0.28 18.90 24.22
CA LEU A 111 -0.41 20.19 24.35
C LEU A 111 -0.14 20.84 25.71
N ASN A 112 -0.46 22.13 25.83
CA ASN A 112 -0.42 22.90 27.08
C ASN A 112 0.98 23.01 27.75
N LEU A 113 2.06 22.83 26.98
CA LEU A 113 3.42 22.98 27.49
C LEU A 113 3.66 24.40 27.97
N GLY A 114 4.25 24.53 29.15
CA GLY A 114 4.47 25.79 29.86
C GLY A 114 3.60 25.97 31.09
N LEU A 115 2.67 25.05 31.37
CA LEU A 115 1.91 25.04 32.61
C LEU A 115 2.80 24.66 33.81
N ASN A 116 2.57 25.39 34.89
CA ASN A 116 3.08 25.13 36.24
C ASN A 116 2.12 25.77 37.26
N ASP A 117 2.44 25.67 38.55
CA ASP A 117 1.57 26.17 39.63
C ASP A 117 1.28 27.67 39.59
N GLN A 118 2.19 28.47 39.06
CA GLN A 118 1.99 29.91 38.95
C GLN A 118 1.17 30.23 37.69
N VAL A 119 1.53 29.62 36.56
CA VAL A 119 0.89 29.84 35.25
C VAL A 119 -0.55 29.33 35.25
N VAL A 120 -0.86 28.21 35.92
CA VAL A 120 -2.24 27.68 36.01
C VAL A 120 -3.16 28.62 36.76
N VAL A 121 -2.67 29.32 37.80
CA VAL A 121 -3.44 30.32 38.55
C VAL A 121 -3.73 31.53 37.65
N GLY A 122 -2.74 31.97 36.88
CA GLY A 122 -2.91 33.02 35.87
C GLY A 122 -3.93 32.65 34.79
N LEU A 123 -3.85 31.43 34.27
CA LEU A 123 -4.80 30.88 33.30
C LEU A 123 -6.20 30.77 33.89
N ALA A 124 -6.32 30.34 35.15
CA ALA A 124 -7.58 30.24 35.88
C ALA A 124 -8.26 31.61 36.05
N ALA A 125 -7.47 32.66 36.32
CA ALA A 125 -7.98 34.03 36.46
C ALA A 125 -8.56 34.58 35.15
N LYS A 126 -8.00 34.18 34.00
CA LYS A 126 -8.43 34.65 32.68
C LYS A 126 -9.56 33.81 32.08
N SER A 127 -9.51 32.50 32.30
CA SER A 127 -10.25 31.51 31.50
C SER A 127 -11.12 30.56 32.35
N GLY A 128 -11.18 30.79 33.66
CA GLY A 128 -11.94 29.98 34.61
C GLY A 128 -11.12 28.84 35.24
N GLU A 129 -11.33 28.62 36.54
CA GLU A 129 -10.53 27.67 37.31
C GLU A 129 -10.65 26.23 36.79
N ARG A 130 -11.87 25.77 36.49
CA ARG A 130 -12.09 24.38 36.07
C ARG A 130 -11.29 24.05 34.81
N PHE A 131 -11.34 24.91 33.80
CA PHE A 131 -10.60 24.75 32.54
C PHE A 131 -9.08 24.72 32.76
N ALA A 132 -8.55 25.64 33.57
CA ALA A 132 -7.12 25.74 33.80
C ALA A 132 -6.56 24.48 34.48
N TYR A 133 -7.23 23.99 35.52
CA TYR A 133 -6.80 22.78 36.22
C TYR A 133 -7.09 21.49 35.46
N ASP A 134 -8.15 21.44 34.63
CA ASP A 134 -8.35 20.33 33.69
C ASP A 134 -7.21 20.26 32.65
N SER A 135 -6.83 21.42 32.09
CA SER A 135 -5.71 21.50 31.16
C SER A 135 -4.38 21.11 31.82
N PHE A 136 -4.20 21.46 33.11
CA PHE A 136 -2.99 21.12 33.84
C PHE A 136 -2.88 19.64 34.19
N ARG A 137 -3.96 18.98 34.63
CA ARG A 137 -3.92 17.52 34.84
C ARG A 137 -3.63 16.76 33.54
N ARG A 138 -4.21 17.19 32.41
CA ARG A 138 -3.99 16.56 31.10
C ARG A 138 -2.55 16.75 30.65
N PHE A 139 -1.99 17.93 30.88
CA PHE A 139 -0.58 18.18 30.61
C PHE A 139 0.34 17.29 31.46
N LEU A 140 0.06 17.13 32.75
CA LEU A 140 0.84 16.24 33.62
C LEU A 140 0.78 14.78 33.18
N ASP A 141 -0.37 14.30 32.74
CA ASP A 141 -0.49 12.95 32.20
C ASP A 141 0.31 12.80 30.90
N MET A 142 -0.03 13.61 29.89
CA MET A 142 0.55 13.54 28.56
C MET A 142 2.06 13.84 28.54
N PHE A 143 2.54 14.82 29.31
CA PHE A 143 3.99 15.05 29.45
C PHE A 143 4.66 13.90 30.20
N GLY A 144 3.99 13.33 31.20
CA GLY A 144 4.48 12.18 31.96
C GLY A 144 4.65 10.95 31.07
N ASP A 145 3.62 10.62 30.30
CA ASP A 145 3.62 9.48 29.39
C ASP A 145 4.56 9.69 28.21
N VAL A 146 4.33 10.75 27.44
CA VAL A 146 4.97 10.93 26.13
C VAL A 146 6.44 11.39 26.25
N VAL A 147 6.77 12.25 27.22
CA VAL A 147 8.14 12.79 27.39
C VAL A 147 8.93 11.99 28.41
N MET A 148 8.31 11.67 29.56
CA MET A 148 9.02 11.03 30.67
C MET A 148 8.89 9.49 30.67
N GLY A 149 8.05 8.91 29.82
CA GLY A 149 7.82 7.46 29.75
C GLY A 149 7.19 6.90 31.02
N ILE A 150 6.21 7.60 31.58
CA ILE A 150 5.41 7.19 32.74
C ILE A 150 4.07 6.66 32.22
N PRO A 151 3.74 5.37 32.40
CA PRO A 151 2.54 4.80 31.79
C PRO A 151 1.25 5.54 32.18
N HIS A 152 0.46 5.93 31.18
CA HIS A 152 -0.87 6.56 31.33
C HIS A 152 -1.77 5.88 32.37
N ALA A 153 -1.74 4.55 32.45
CA ALA A 153 -2.52 3.76 33.42
C ALA A 153 -2.33 4.21 34.89
N LYS A 154 -1.16 4.75 35.25
CA LYS A 154 -0.90 5.27 36.60
C LYS A 154 -1.67 6.56 36.90
N PHE A 155 -1.88 7.41 35.89
CA PHE A 155 -2.66 8.63 35.99
C PHE A 155 -4.16 8.32 36.01
N GLU A 156 -4.61 7.40 35.15
CA GLU A 156 -5.99 6.90 35.13
C GLU A 156 -6.38 6.25 36.46
N GLU A 157 -5.49 5.47 37.10
CA GLU A 157 -5.75 4.89 38.42
C GLU A 157 -6.09 5.96 39.48
N LYS A 158 -5.41 7.12 39.44
CA LYS A 158 -5.69 8.23 40.36
C LYS A 158 -7.00 8.93 40.01
N LEU A 159 -7.28 9.12 38.71
CA LEU A 159 -8.52 9.73 38.22
C LEU A 159 -9.75 8.88 38.57
N GLU A 160 -9.72 7.58 38.28
CA GLU A 160 -10.82 6.66 38.58
C GLU A 160 -11.10 6.59 40.07
N ARG A 161 -10.07 6.48 40.92
CA ARG A 161 -10.24 6.55 42.38
C ARG A 161 -10.89 7.85 42.83
N MET A 162 -10.55 8.98 42.20
CA MET A 162 -11.19 10.24 42.51
C MET A 162 -12.66 10.25 42.09
N LYS A 163 -12.99 9.73 40.90
CA LYS A 163 -14.36 9.62 40.41
C LYS A 163 -15.22 8.73 41.30
N GLU A 164 -14.71 7.56 41.66
CA GLU A 164 -15.36 6.63 42.60
C GLU A 164 -15.64 7.30 43.95
N ARG A 165 -14.63 7.98 44.52
CA ARG A 165 -14.74 8.68 45.80
C ARG A 165 -15.76 9.82 45.77
N LYS A 166 -15.94 10.47 44.61
CA LYS A 166 -16.88 11.58 44.40
C LYS A 166 -18.24 11.13 43.89
N GLY A 167 -18.40 9.85 43.56
CA GLY A 167 -19.65 9.27 43.05
C GLY A 167 -20.03 9.75 41.65
N VAL A 168 -19.05 10.20 40.86
CA VAL A 168 -19.27 10.69 39.49
C VAL A 168 -18.84 9.64 38.47
N LYS A 169 -19.42 9.67 37.27
CA LYS A 169 -19.11 8.73 36.20
C LYS A 169 -18.26 9.33 35.10
N ASN A 170 -18.46 10.61 34.77
CA ASN A 170 -17.72 11.28 33.72
C ASN A 170 -16.71 12.26 34.31
N ASP A 171 -15.57 12.42 33.64
CA ASP A 171 -14.53 13.40 34.02
C ASP A 171 -15.10 14.83 34.03
N THR A 172 -16.10 15.10 33.18
CA THR A 172 -16.76 16.40 33.09
C THR A 172 -17.43 16.81 34.39
N ASP A 173 -17.83 15.84 35.21
CA ASP A 173 -18.59 16.04 36.43
C ASP A 173 -17.68 16.41 37.63
N LEU A 174 -16.34 16.35 37.46
CA LEU A 174 -15.39 16.80 38.46
C LEU A 174 -15.38 18.34 38.57
N SER A 175 -15.37 18.84 39.80
CA SER A 175 -15.30 20.26 40.08
C SER A 175 -13.87 20.80 39.97
N ALA A 176 -13.71 22.13 39.89
CA ALA A 176 -12.39 22.77 39.88
C ALA A 176 -11.55 22.42 41.14
N ALA A 177 -12.21 22.24 42.29
CA ALA A 177 -11.54 21.86 43.54
C ALA A 177 -11.04 20.40 43.48
N ASP A 178 -11.81 19.50 42.86
CA ASP A 178 -11.38 18.11 42.66
C ASP A 178 -10.19 18.04 41.71
N LEU A 179 -10.22 18.81 40.61
CA LEU A 179 -9.12 18.87 39.65
C LEU A 179 -7.84 19.47 40.26
N LYS A 180 -7.96 20.47 41.14
CA LYS A 180 -6.83 20.99 41.94
C LYS A 180 -6.20 19.89 42.80
N GLU A 181 -7.01 19.08 43.47
CA GLU A 181 -6.53 17.93 44.24
C GLU A 181 -5.88 16.87 43.33
N LEU A 182 -6.45 16.64 42.15
CA LEU A 182 -5.96 15.62 41.21
C LEU A 182 -4.60 15.99 40.63
N VAL A 183 -4.37 17.27 40.35
CA VAL A 183 -3.07 17.79 39.90
C VAL A 183 -1.95 17.43 40.90
N GLU A 184 -2.20 17.57 42.19
CA GLU A 184 -1.21 17.19 43.22
C GLU A 184 -0.98 15.67 43.26
N GLN A 185 -2.03 14.88 43.08
CA GLN A 185 -1.90 13.43 42.96
C GLN A 185 -1.11 13.02 41.70
N TYR A 186 -1.28 13.75 40.59
CA TYR A 186 -0.55 13.49 39.35
C TYR A 186 0.92 13.86 39.50
N LYS A 187 1.27 14.96 40.17
CA LYS A 187 2.66 15.27 40.50
C LYS A 187 3.30 14.18 41.38
N SER A 188 2.54 13.57 42.30
CA SER A 188 3.06 12.46 43.10
C SER A 188 3.41 11.25 42.24
N VAL A 189 2.68 11.00 41.13
CA VAL A 189 3.00 9.92 40.19
C VAL A 189 4.40 10.08 39.58
N TYR A 190 4.85 11.31 39.30
CA TYR A 190 6.22 11.56 38.80
C TYR A 190 7.29 11.12 39.82
N LEU A 191 7.10 11.51 41.08
CA LEU A 191 7.98 11.10 42.17
C LEU A 191 7.95 9.58 42.39
N GLU A 192 6.75 8.99 42.42
CA GLU A 192 6.53 7.55 42.62
C GLU A 192 7.14 6.71 41.47
N ALA A 193 7.03 7.18 40.22
CA ALA A 193 7.42 6.40 39.04
C ALA A 193 8.88 6.61 38.60
N LYS A 194 9.43 7.83 38.76
CA LYS A 194 10.76 8.21 38.24
C LYS A 194 11.69 8.76 39.33
N GLY A 195 11.20 9.00 40.55
CA GLY A 195 11.99 9.59 41.63
C GLY A 195 12.34 11.06 41.40
N GLN A 196 11.62 11.75 40.52
CA GLN A 196 11.86 13.14 40.14
C GLN A 196 10.55 13.92 40.21
N GLU A 197 10.63 15.19 40.57
CA GLU A 197 9.49 16.10 40.52
C GLU A 197 9.18 16.48 39.07
N PHE A 198 7.92 16.86 38.83
CA PHE A 198 7.51 17.43 37.56
C PHE A 198 8.29 18.74 37.28
N PRO A 199 8.90 18.91 36.08
CA PRO A 199 9.68 20.10 35.77
C PRO A 199 8.79 21.33 35.68
N SER A 200 8.88 22.23 36.66
CA SER A 200 8.06 23.45 36.72
C SER A 200 8.57 24.59 35.82
N ASP A 201 9.83 24.53 35.37
CA ASP A 201 10.39 25.48 34.39
C ASP A 201 9.92 25.13 32.97
N PRO A 202 9.15 26.01 32.30
CA PRO A 202 8.70 25.79 30.93
C PRO A 202 9.81 25.59 29.90
N LYS A 203 11.00 26.20 30.11
CA LYS A 203 12.13 26.01 29.19
C LYS A 203 12.68 24.59 29.31
N LYS A 204 12.75 24.06 30.54
CA LYS A 204 13.14 22.66 30.75
C LYS A 204 12.11 21.69 30.20
N GLN A 205 10.81 21.98 30.34
CA GLN A 205 9.75 21.19 29.71
C GLN A 205 9.96 21.14 28.18
N LEU A 206 10.26 22.28 27.55
CA LEU A 206 10.44 22.36 26.10
C LEU A 206 11.69 21.61 25.63
N GLU A 207 12.81 21.73 26.34
CA GLU A 207 14.05 21.00 26.04
C GLU A 207 13.79 19.48 26.03
N LEU A 208 13.17 18.96 27.10
CA LEU A 208 12.85 17.53 27.22
C LEU A 208 11.88 17.06 26.14
N ALA A 209 10.88 17.88 25.79
CA ALA A 209 9.93 17.55 24.74
C ALA A 209 10.61 17.45 23.36
N ILE A 210 11.57 18.34 23.05
CA ILE A 210 12.33 18.28 21.79
C ILE A 210 13.18 17.02 21.73
N GLU A 211 13.88 16.69 22.81
CA GLU A 211 14.68 15.47 22.91
C GLU A 211 13.81 14.22 22.74
N ALA A 212 12.65 14.16 23.40
CA ALA A 212 11.69 13.07 23.25
C ALA A 212 11.19 12.91 21.80
N VAL A 213 10.92 14.01 21.08
CA VAL A 213 10.55 13.93 19.66
C VAL A 213 11.68 13.32 18.84
N PHE A 214 12.92 13.78 19.04
CA PHE A 214 14.07 13.23 18.32
C PHE A 214 14.34 11.77 18.66
N ASP A 215 14.19 11.36 19.92
CA ASP A 215 14.32 9.97 20.34
C ASP A 215 13.26 9.07 19.74
N SER A 216 12.03 9.56 19.61
CA SER A 216 10.93 8.80 19.01
C SER A 216 11.17 8.41 17.54
N TRP A 217 12.09 9.09 16.85
CA TRP A 217 12.50 8.72 15.49
C TRP A 217 13.08 7.30 15.43
N ASP A 218 13.80 6.89 16.47
CA ASP A 218 14.45 5.57 16.57
C ASP A 218 13.64 4.59 17.45
N SER A 219 12.36 4.86 17.65
CA SER A 219 11.48 3.94 18.37
C SER A 219 11.37 2.60 17.61
N PRO A 220 11.23 1.46 18.31
CA PRO A 220 11.00 0.16 17.67
C PRO A 220 9.83 0.19 16.67
N ARG A 221 8.76 0.94 16.99
CA ARG A 221 7.59 1.13 16.15
C ARG A 221 7.90 1.93 14.87
N ALA A 222 8.59 3.06 14.98
CA ALA A 222 8.99 3.86 13.82
C ALA A 222 9.94 3.08 12.90
N ASN A 223 10.88 2.32 13.49
CA ASN A 223 11.78 1.42 12.77
C ASN A 223 11.00 0.31 12.04
N LYS A 224 10.04 -0.34 12.70
CA LYS A 224 9.19 -1.37 12.09
C LYS A 224 8.32 -0.79 10.97
N TYR A 225 7.71 0.38 11.16
CA TYR A 225 6.91 1.02 10.11
C TYR A 225 7.76 1.36 8.87
N ARG A 226 8.95 1.95 9.05
CA ARG A 226 9.87 2.22 7.93
C ARG A 226 10.31 0.93 7.25
N SER A 227 10.55 -0.13 8.00
CA SER A 227 10.90 -1.44 7.44
C SER A 227 9.76 -2.05 6.63
N ILE A 228 8.52 -2.06 7.15
CA ILE A 228 7.34 -2.60 6.44
C ILE A 228 7.06 -1.82 5.16
N ASN A 229 7.09 -0.48 5.23
CA ASN A 229 6.81 0.38 4.07
C ASN A 229 8.06 0.63 3.22
N GLN A 230 9.18 -0.04 3.52
CA GLN A 230 10.46 0.03 2.79
C GLN A 230 10.94 1.49 2.58
N ILE A 231 10.72 2.33 3.58
CA ILE A 231 11.09 3.76 3.57
C ILE A 231 12.58 3.88 3.88
N THR A 232 13.36 4.35 2.90
CA THR A 232 14.80 4.63 3.05
C THR A 232 15.12 6.10 2.76
N GLY A 233 16.31 6.56 3.16
CA GLY A 233 16.84 7.89 2.81
C GLY A 233 16.33 9.08 3.65
N LEU A 234 15.38 8.87 4.58
CA LEU A 234 14.94 9.93 5.50
C LEU A 234 16.00 10.26 6.56
N LYS A 235 16.22 11.56 6.81
CA LYS A 235 17.24 12.05 7.76
C LYS A 235 16.78 12.01 9.22
N GLY A 236 15.48 12.13 9.48
CA GLY A 236 14.94 12.32 10.82
C GLY A 236 13.50 12.85 10.80
N THR A 237 13.02 13.28 11.97
CA THR A 237 11.75 14.01 12.14
C THR A 237 12.01 15.49 12.41
N ALA A 238 11.11 16.37 11.98
CA ALA A 238 11.07 17.75 12.43
C ALA A 238 10.27 17.86 13.74
N VAL A 239 10.45 18.97 14.45
CA VAL A 239 9.70 19.34 15.66
C VAL A 239 8.96 20.64 15.40
N ASN A 240 7.64 20.64 15.50
CA ASN A 240 6.82 21.85 15.33
C ASN A 240 6.41 22.33 16.72
N ILE A 241 6.82 23.54 17.07
CA ILE A 241 6.48 24.21 18.32
C ILE A 241 5.53 25.35 17.98
N GLN A 242 4.30 25.30 18.49
CA GLN A 242 3.22 26.20 18.07
C GLN A 242 2.48 26.76 19.27
N CYS A 243 2.08 28.04 19.22
CA CYS A 243 1.22 28.65 20.22
C CYS A 243 -0.09 27.85 20.39
N MET A 244 -0.47 27.60 21.64
CA MET A 244 -1.74 26.96 21.96
C MET A 244 -2.92 27.85 21.59
N VAL A 245 -3.97 27.19 21.11
CA VAL A 245 -5.34 27.69 21.03
C VAL A 245 -6.25 26.64 21.67
N PHE A 246 -7.32 27.09 22.32
CA PHE A 246 -8.11 26.24 23.23
C PHE A 246 -9.54 26.07 22.74
N GLY A 247 -9.90 24.84 22.38
CA GLY A 247 -11.28 24.45 22.03
C GLY A 247 -12.17 24.18 23.26
N ASN A 248 -11.62 24.20 24.47
CA ASN A 248 -12.27 23.83 25.72
C ASN A 248 -12.49 25.00 26.70
N MET A 249 -12.64 26.23 26.18
CA MET A 249 -12.91 27.43 26.97
C MET A 249 -14.41 27.71 27.19
N GLY A 250 -15.28 26.74 26.97
CA GLY A 250 -16.73 26.91 27.04
C GLY A 250 -17.44 26.56 25.72
N ASP A 251 -18.73 26.89 25.66
CA ASP A 251 -19.62 26.43 24.58
C ASP A 251 -19.49 27.24 23.28
N THR A 252 -18.73 28.35 23.30
CA THR A 252 -18.32 29.14 22.12
C THR A 252 -16.96 28.71 21.56
N SER A 253 -16.40 27.61 22.10
CA SER A 253 -15.13 27.02 21.67
C SER A 253 -15.33 25.56 21.30
N GLY A 254 -14.47 25.05 20.43
CA GLY A 254 -14.49 23.66 20.03
C GLY A 254 -13.34 23.30 19.11
N THR A 255 -13.25 22.03 18.74
CA THR A 255 -12.20 21.52 17.86
C THR A 255 -12.79 20.54 16.86
N GLY A 256 -12.20 20.44 15.69
CA GLY A 256 -12.69 19.54 14.66
C GLY A 256 -11.63 19.10 13.67
N VAL A 257 -11.97 18.02 12.98
CA VAL A 257 -11.18 17.45 11.89
C VAL A 257 -12.11 17.24 10.71
N LEU A 258 -11.69 17.64 9.52
CA LEU A 258 -12.47 17.43 8.31
C LEU A 258 -11.63 17.12 7.09
N PHE A 259 -12.29 16.49 6.13
CA PHE A 259 -11.87 16.37 4.76
C PHE A 259 -12.74 17.30 3.91
N THR A 260 -12.11 18.01 2.99
CA THR A 260 -12.79 18.93 2.07
C THR A 260 -13.76 18.21 1.11
N ARG A 261 -13.54 16.91 0.86
CA ARG A 261 -14.46 15.99 0.19
C ARG A 261 -14.50 14.67 0.96
N ASN A 262 -15.54 13.87 0.75
CA ASN A 262 -15.65 12.57 1.41
C ASN A 262 -14.48 11.64 1.00
N PRO A 263 -13.64 11.19 1.93
CA PRO A 263 -12.45 10.39 1.61
C PRO A 263 -12.78 8.95 1.16
N SER A 264 -14.00 8.46 1.44
CA SER A 264 -14.45 7.12 1.10
C SER A 264 -15.21 7.06 -0.22
N THR A 265 -16.05 8.04 -0.51
CA THR A 265 -16.89 8.07 -1.72
C THR A 265 -16.38 9.03 -2.80
N GLY A 266 -15.60 10.03 -2.41
CA GLY A 266 -15.16 11.14 -3.27
C GLY A 266 -16.19 12.26 -3.45
N GLU A 267 -17.36 12.17 -2.80
CA GLU A 267 -18.40 13.19 -2.89
C GLU A 267 -17.89 14.57 -2.43
N LYS A 268 -18.17 15.61 -3.21
CA LYS A 268 -17.83 17.00 -2.90
C LYS A 268 -18.75 17.59 -1.83
N LYS A 269 -18.56 17.13 -0.59
CA LYS A 269 -19.18 17.66 0.62
C LYS A 269 -18.13 17.64 1.73
N LEU A 270 -18.08 18.71 2.55
CA LEU A 270 -17.24 18.72 3.74
C LEU A 270 -17.63 17.54 4.62
N TYR A 271 -16.64 16.72 4.95
CA TYR A 271 -16.82 15.46 5.66
C TYR A 271 -15.94 15.49 6.90
N GLY A 272 -16.52 15.58 8.08
CA GLY A 272 -15.75 15.71 9.30
C GLY A 272 -16.58 15.65 10.57
N GLU A 273 -15.87 15.84 11.66
CA GLU A 273 -16.36 15.71 13.03
C GLU A 273 -15.97 16.97 13.82
N PHE A 274 -16.83 17.38 14.74
CA PHE A 274 -16.63 18.54 15.61
C PHE A 274 -17.04 18.21 17.05
N LEU A 275 -16.30 18.74 18.03
CA LEU A 275 -16.64 18.66 19.44
C LEU A 275 -16.64 20.05 20.06
N VAL A 276 -17.77 20.42 20.64
CA VAL A 276 -17.92 21.63 21.46
C VAL A 276 -17.24 21.43 22.81
N ASN A 277 -16.54 22.45 23.27
CA ASN A 277 -15.89 22.53 24.57
C ASN A 277 -14.96 21.32 24.82
N ALA A 278 -14.01 21.11 23.91
CA ALA A 278 -13.11 19.94 23.86
C ALA A 278 -11.74 20.28 23.28
N GLN A 279 -10.74 19.43 23.51
CA GLN A 279 -9.42 19.50 22.86
C GLN A 279 -9.27 18.42 21.79
N GLY A 280 -8.30 18.59 20.89
CA GLY A 280 -8.10 17.65 19.76
C GLY A 280 -7.88 16.20 20.20
N GLU A 281 -7.31 16.01 21.39
CA GLU A 281 -7.17 14.70 22.05
C GLU A 281 -8.52 13.99 22.21
N ASP A 282 -9.57 14.70 22.65
CA ASP A 282 -10.90 14.12 22.88
C ASP A 282 -11.55 13.62 21.58
N VAL A 283 -11.21 14.22 20.44
CA VAL A 283 -11.65 13.79 19.11
C VAL A 283 -10.96 12.48 18.72
N VAL A 284 -9.65 12.38 18.96
CA VAL A 284 -8.84 11.22 18.56
C VAL A 284 -9.10 10.01 19.47
N ALA A 285 -9.20 10.24 20.78
CA ALA A 285 -9.42 9.18 21.78
C ALA A 285 -10.83 8.58 21.72
N GLY A 286 -11.80 9.25 21.07
CA GLY A 286 -13.17 8.75 20.92
C GLY A 286 -13.92 8.58 22.25
N ILE A 287 -13.44 9.22 23.32
CA ILE A 287 -14.07 9.19 24.67
C ILE A 287 -15.43 9.89 24.63
N ARG A 288 -15.52 10.98 23.86
CA ARG A 288 -16.78 11.66 23.54
C ARG A 288 -17.20 11.31 22.12
N THR A 289 -18.48 11.02 21.93
CA THR A 289 -19.03 10.81 20.59
C THR A 289 -18.93 12.12 19.80
N PRO A 290 -18.19 12.16 18.69
CA PRO A 290 -18.07 13.36 17.86
C PRO A 290 -19.42 13.74 17.23
N GLU A 291 -19.63 15.03 17.02
CA GLU A 291 -20.81 15.58 16.36
C GLU A 291 -20.51 15.93 14.89
N ASP A 292 -21.55 16.06 14.08
CA ASP A 292 -21.41 16.53 12.68
C ASP A 292 -20.97 18.01 12.64
N LEU A 293 -20.28 18.41 11.58
CA LEU A 293 -19.96 19.80 11.25
C LEU A 293 -21.21 20.71 11.18
N ASP A 294 -22.40 20.15 10.92
CA ASP A 294 -23.66 20.88 11.00
C ASP A 294 -23.92 21.47 12.42
N THR A 295 -23.38 20.85 13.48
CA THR A 295 -23.46 21.43 14.83
C THR A 295 -22.62 22.71 14.93
N MET A 296 -21.41 22.72 14.38
CA MET A 296 -20.57 23.93 14.31
C MET A 296 -21.29 25.04 13.55
N LYS A 297 -21.93 24.73 12.43
CA LYS A 297 -22.70 25.70 11.63
C LYS A 297 -23.83 26.35 12.44
N ARG A 298 -24.48 25.60 13.32
CA ARG A 298 -25.58 26.10 14.18
C ARG A 298 -25.08 26.95 15.35
N LEU A 299 -24.01 26.51 16.02
CA LEU A 299 -23.53 27.13 17.25
C LEU A 299 -22.53 28.27 17.00
N MET A 300 -21.74 28.19 15.93
CA MET A 300 -20.64 29.10 15.61
C MET A 300 -20.66 29.44 14.09
N PRO A 301 -21.70 30.12 13.60
CA PRO A 301 -21.92 30.31 12.16
C PRO A 301 -20.82 31.13 11.46
N GLU A 302 -20.24 32.12 12.14
CA GLU A 302 -19.16 32.95 11.58
C GLU A 302 -17.88 32.15 11.38
N ALA A 303 -17.46 31.38 12.40
CA ALA A 303 -16.31 30.48 12.31
C ALA A 303 -16.53 29.39 11.24
N TYR A 304 -17.76 28.88 11.10
CA TYR A 304 -18.08 27.90 10.07
C TYR A 304 -17.98 28.51 8.65
N ALA A 305 -18.45 29.75 8.46
CA ALA A 305 -18.31 30.44 7.17
C ALA A 305 -16.85 30.65 6.79
N GLU A 306 -16.00 31.09 7.73
CA GLU A 306 -14.55 31.22 7.52
C GLU A 306 -13.91 29.86 7.22
N LEU A 307 -14.35 28.78 7.90
CA LEU A 307 -13.85 27.43 7.65
C LEU A 307 -14.15 26.96 6.22
N VAL A 308 -15.37 27.19 5.73
CA VAL A 308 -15.76 26.86 4.34
C VAL A 308 -14.92 27.65 3.34
N GLU A 309 -14.64 28.93 3.59
CA GLU A 309 -13.76 29.73 2.74
C GLU A 309 -12.33 29.19 2.74
N ASN A 310 -11.77 28.89 3.91
CA ASN A 310 -10.43 28.32 4.07
C ASN A 310 -10.31 26.96 3.36
N CYS A 311 -11.33 26.10 3.42
CA CYS A 311 -11.39 24.84 2.68
C CYS A 311 -11.27 25.06 1.16
N ASN A 312 -12.01 26.03 0.63
CA ASN A 312 -11.97 26.37 -0.80
C ASN A 312 -10.62 26.97 -1.21
N ILE A 313 -10.00 27.79 -0.37
CA ILE A 313 -8.65 28.34 -0.60
C ILE A 313 -7.65 27.18 -0.67
N LEU A 314 -7.71 26.26 0.29
CA LEU A 314 -6.80 25.13 0.38
C LEU A 314 -6.94 24.18 -0.80
N GLU A 315 -8.16 23.77 -1.21
CA GLU A 315 -8.35 22.95 -2.42
C GLU A 315 -7.81 23.66 -3.67
N ARG A 316 -8.03 24.97 -3.81
CA ARG A 316 -7.56 25.71 -4.98
C ARG A 316 -6.05 25.85 -5.03
N HIS A 317 -5.42 26.05 -3.88
CA HIS A 317 -3.99 26.27 -3.76
C HIS A 317 -3.19 24.98 -3.87
N TYR A 318 -3.65 23.91 -3.22
CA TYR A 318 -3.00 22.61 -3.24
C TYR A 318 -3.43 21.74 -4.42
N LYS A 319 -4.53 22.08 -5.09
CA LYS A 319 -5.07 21.36 -6.25
C LYS A 319 -5.42 19.91 -5.92
N ASP A 320 -5.86 19.67 -4.69
CA ASP A 320 -6.21 18.36 -4.19
C ASP A 320 -7.17 18.46 -2.99
N MET A 321 -7.81 17.34 -2.65
CA MET A 321 -8.62 17.21 -1.44
C MET A 321 -7.72 17.25 -0.21
N MET A 322 -8.10 18.09 0.74
CA MET A 322 -7.35 18.37 1.96
C MET A 322 -8.01 17.75 3.19
N ASP A 323 -7.18 17.17 4.05
CA ASP A 323 -7.45 16.78 5.44
C ASP A 323 -6.94 17.90 6.36
N ILE A 324 -7.83 18.44 7.20
CA ILE A 324 -7.67 19.69 7.94
C ILE A 324 -8.04 19.47 9.41
N GLU A 325 -7.18 19.96 10.29
CA GLU A 325 -7.48 20.09 11.73
C GLU A 325 -7.64 21.58 12.06
N PHE A 326 -8.68 21.90 12.84
CA PHE A 326 -8.99 23.27 13.22
C PHE A 326 -9.49 23.36 14.66
N THR A 327 -9.37 24.55 15.25
CA THR A 327 -9.92 24.87 16.57
C THR A 327 -10.61 26.22 16.51
N VAL A 328 -11.77 26.30 17.14
CA VAL A 328 -12.47 27.55 17.42
C VAL A 328 -12.24 27.91 18.88
N GLN A 329 -11.68 29.08 19.12
CA GLN A 329 -11.50 29.62 20.46
C GLN A 329 -12.32 30.90 20.57
N GLU A 330 -13.40 30.87 21.37
CA GLU A 330 -14.30 32.01 21.58
C GLU A 330 -14.74 32.63 20.25
N GLU A 331 -15.39 31.82 19.40
CA GLU A 331 -15.87 32.18 18.06
C GLU A 331 -14.80 32.45 17.00
N ARG A 332 -13.50 32.50 17.36
CA ARG A 332 -12.41 32.70 16.42
C ARG A 332 -11.85 31.38 15.88
N LEU A 333 -11.84 31.21 14.56
CA LEU A 333 -11.28 30.04 13.88
C LEU A 333 -9.74 30.10 13.79
N TRP A 334 -9.11 28.94 14.01
CA TRP A 334 -7.69 28.70 13.84
C TRP A 334 -7.44 27.41 13.06
N MET A 335 -6.59 27.50 12.04
CA MET A 335 -6.15 26.36 11.22
C MET A 335 -4.88 25.76 11.84
N LEU A 336 -4.94 24.51 12.27
CA LEU A 336 -3.86 23.85 13.00
C LEU A 336 -3.01 22.96 12.11
N GLN A 337 -3.62 22.36 11.10
CA GLN A 337 -2.94 21.46 10.19
C GLN A 337 -3.71 21.37 8.89
N CYS A 338 -2.98 21.23 7.78
CA CYS A 338 -3.54 20.70 6.55
C CYS A 338 -2.58 19.70 5.93
N ARG A 339 -3.10 18.73 5.20
CA ARG A 339 -2.33 17.81 4.35
C ARG A 339 -3.22 17.28 3.23
N ALA A 340 -2.62 16.69 2.20
CA ALA A 340 -3.38 15.94 1.22
C ALA A 340 -4.13 14.81 1.95
N GLY A 341 -5.45 14.76 1.77
CA GLY A 341 -6.28 13.82 2.49
C GLY A 341 -6.13 12.41 1.96
N LYS A 342 -5.81 11.47 2.86
CA LYS A 342 -5.85 10.04 2.57
C LYS A 342 -7.27 9.64 2.18
N ARG A 343 -7.39 8.80 1.17
CA ARG A 343 -8.68 8.45 0.55
C ARG A 343 -8.64 7.02 0.02
N THR A 344 -9.82 6.50 -0.30
CA THR A 344 -9.97 5.17 -0.89
C THR A 344 -9.77 5.24 -2.40
N GLY A 345 -9.65 4.07 -3.05
CA GLY A 345 -9.62 3.95 -4.49
C GLY A 345 -10.75 4.67 -5.21
N LYS A 346 -11.97 4.45 -4.71
CA LYS A 346 -13.19 5.10 -5.20
C LYS A 346 -13.14 6.61 -4.99
N GLY A 347 -12.72 7.04 -3.80
CA GLY A 347 -12.57 8.46 -3.48
C GLY A 347 -11.55 9.15 -4.38
N ALA A 348 -10.38 8.54 -4.60
CA ALA A 348 -9.31 9.09 -5.44
C ALA A 348 -9.76 9.33 -6.87
N VAL A 349 -10.35 8.30 -7.51
CA VAL A 349 -10.82 8.39 -8.90
C VAL A 349 -11.92 9.44 -9.03
N LYS A 350 -12.92 9.42 -8.14
CA LYS A 350 -14.02 10.38 -8.21
C LYS A 350 -13.54 11.82 -8.00
N ILE A 351 -12.68 12.06 -7.01
CA ILE A 351 -12.12 13.40 -6.76
C ILE A 351 -11.30 13.88 -7.95
N ALA A 352 -10.45 13.03 -8.53
CA ALA A 352 -9.65 13.38 -9.70
C ALA A 352 -10.54 13.76 -10.90
N VAL A 353 -11.62 12.99 -11.14
CA VAL A 353 -12.56 13.27 -12.22
C VAL A 353 -13.35 14.55 -11.98
N ASP A 354 -13.89 14.75 -10.77
CA ASP A 354 -14.64 15.94 -10.40
C ASP A 354 -13.76 17.20 -10.50
N MET A 355 -12.52 17.16 -10.02
CA MET A 355 -11.60 18.32 -10.09
C MET A 355 -11.22 18.69 -11.53
N VAL A 356 -11.16 17.74 -12.46
CA VAL A 356 -11.02 18.04 -13.89
C VAL A 356 -12.31 18.65 -14.44
N GLY A 357 -13.47 18.10 -14.07
CA GLY A 357 -14.78 18.63 -14.47
C GLY A 357 -15.03 20.06 -13.97
N GLU A 358 -14.47 20.41 -12.81
CA GLU A 358 -14.49 21.75 -12.22
C GLU A 358 -13.48 22.72 -12.85
N GLY A 359 -12.59 22.23 -13.73
CA GLY A 359 -11.48 23.01 -14.28
C GLY A 359 -10.41 23.38 -13.24
N LEU A 360 -10.36 22.66 -12.11
CA LEU A 360 -9.40 22.93 -11.06
C LEU A 360 -8.01 22.38 -11.40
N VAL A 361 -7.97 21.22 -12.05
CA VAL A 361 -6.76 20.51 -12.48
C VAL A 361 -6.89 20.04 -13.93
N GLU A 362 -5.76 19.89 -14.62
CA GLU A 362 -5.71 19.26 -15.93
C GLU A 362 -5.70 17.73 -15.80
N LYS A 363 -6.05 17.03 -16.89
CA LYS A 363 -6.04 15.55 -16.94
C LYS A 363 -4.67 14.97 -16.58
N SER A 364 -3.58 15.61 -16.99
CA SER A 364 -2.20 15.21 -16.68
C SER A 364 -1.93 15.23 -15.17
N SER A 365 -2.40 16.27 -14.47
CA SER A 365 -2.31 16.38 -13.01
C SER A 365 -3.21 15.35 -12.32
N ALA A 366 -4.41 15.11 -12.85
CA ALA A 366 -5.35 14.13 -12.30
C ALA A 366 -4.78 12.71 -12.27
N ILE A 367 -3.98 12.31 -13.27
CA ILE A 367 -3.28 11.00 -13.28
C ILE A 367 -2.35 10.82 -12.08
N LYS A 368 -1.77 11.91 -11.55
CA LYS A 368 -0.91 11.87 -10.36
C LYS A 368 -1.69 11.83 -9.04
N MET A 369 -2.97 12.19 -9.05
CA MET A 369 -3.81 12.19 -7.84
C MET A 369 -4.26 10.79 -7.42
N VAL A 370 -4.20 9.82 -8.34
CA VAL A 370 -4.57 8.42 -8.08
C VAL A 370 -3.32 7.57 -8.03
N GLU A 371 -2.88 7.21 -6.83
CA GLU A 371 -1.80 6.23 -6.62
C GLU A 371 -2.16 4.83 -7.18
N PRO A 372 -1.19 4.01 -7.62
CA PRO A 372 -1.44 2.65 -8.09
C PRO A 372 -2.21 1.77 -7.09
N GLN A 373 -1.94 1.92 -5.79
CA GLN A 373 -2.62 1.20 -4.72
C GLN A 373 -4.12 1.56 -4.63
N HIS A 374 -4.50 2.80 -4.97
CA HIS A 374 -5.91 3.19 -5.05
C HIS A 374 -6.65 2.40 -6.14
N LEU A 375 -5.98 2.08 -7.24
CA LEU A 375 -6.59 1.29 -8.30
C LEU A 375 -6.73 -0.18 -7.91
N ASP A 376 -5.75 -0.73 -7.19
CA ASP A 376 -5.83 -2.09 -6.63
C ASP A 376 -7.04 -2.27 -5.70
N GLN A 377 -7.37 -1.24 -4.91
CA GLN A 377 -8.57 -1.24 -4.06
C GLN A 377 -9.88 -1.37 -4.84
N LEU A 378 -9.96 -0.77 -6.03
CA LEU A 378 -11.12 -0.89 -6.92
C LEU A 378 -11.21 -2.27 -7.56
N LEU A 379 -10.12 -3.04 -7.51
CA LEU A 379 -10.02 -4.41 -7.98
C LEU A 379 -10.25 -5.44 -6.86
N HIS A 380 -10.40 -5.00 -5.60
CA HIS A 380 -10.73 -5.89 -4.50
C HIS A 380 -12.14 -6.47 -4.61
N PRO A 381 -12.36 -7.71 -4.13
CA PRO A 381 -13.66 -8.34 -4.19
C PRO A 381 -14.72 -7.58 -3.38
N GLN A 382 -15.96 -7.63 -3.86
CA GLN A 382 -17.16 -7.14 -3.17
C GLN A 382 -18.00 -8.33 -2.71
N PHE A 383 -19.00 -8.16 -1.85
CA PHE A 383 -19.94 -9.27 -1.60
C PHE A 383 -20.86 -9.51 -2.81
N HIS A 384 -21.07 -10.78 -3.16
CA HIS A 384 -21.86 -11.18 -4.32
C HIS A 384 -23.33 -10.75 -4.23
N ASP A 385 -23.94 -10.92 -3.06
CA ASP A 385 -25.31 -10.49 -2.81
C ASP A 385 -25.45 -9.92 -1.39
N PRO A 386 -25.38 -8.58 -1.25
CA PRO A 386 -25.62 -7.90 0.02
C PRO A 386 -26.99 -8.15 0.65
N SER A 387 -27.99 -8.53 -0.13
CA SER A 387 -29.34 -8.82 0.39
C SER A 387 -29.44 -10.22 1.00
N GLY A 388 -28.67 -11.18 0.47
CA GLY A 388 -28.68 -12.59 0.88
C GLY A 388 -28.09 -12.88 2.27
N TYR A 389 -27.31 -11.96 2.84
CA TYR A 389 -26.75 -12.12 4.20
C TYR A 389 -27.43 -11.27 5.27
N ARG A 390 -28.51 -10.54 4.96
CA ARG A 390 -29.18 -9.64 5.93
C ARG A 390 -29.56 -10.31 7.25
N GLU A 391 -30.04 -11.55 7.18
CA GLU A 391 -30.42 -12.33 8.37
C GLU A 391 -29.22 -12.81 9.21
N LYS A 392 -28.00 -12.71 8.67
CA LYS A 392 -26.74 -13.08 9.33
C LYS A 392 -25.96 -11.88 9.85
N VAL A 393 -26.49 -10.65 9.69
CA VAL A 393 -25.88 -9.45 10.26
C VAL A 393 -26.10 -9.48 11.77
N VAL A 394 -25.01 -9.45 12.53
CA VAL A 394 -25.05 -9.58 13.99
C VAL A 394 -24.71 -8.30 14.73
N ALA A 395 -24.01 -7.37 14.08
CA ALA A 395 -23.76 -6.05 14.62
C ALA A 395 -23.57 -5.04 13.49
N LYS A 396 -23.66 -3.74 13.83
CA LYS A 396 -23.36 -2.66 12.89
C LYS A 396 -22.52 -1.57 13.55
N GLY A 397 -21.40 -1.24 12.92
CA GLY A 397 -20.53 -0.13 13.31
C GLY A 397 -20.45 0.95 12.23
N LEU A 398 -19.47 1.83 12.34
CA LEU A 398 -19.18 2.87 11.37
C LEU A 398 -18.40 2.28 10.18
N PRO A 399 -18.79 2.58 8.92
CA PRO A 399 -18.12 2.12 7.71
C PRO A 399 -16.78 2.85 7.48
N ALA A 400 -15.80 2.58 8.33
CA ALA A 400 -14.53 3.31 8.43
C ALA A 400 -13.67 3.22 7.16
N SER A 401 -13.57 2.03 6.57
CA SER A 401 -12.86 1.81 5.31
C SER A 401 -13.63 0.79 4.46
N PRO A 402 -13.97 1.12 3.21
CA PRO A 402 -14.78 0.26 2.35
C PRO A 402 -14.02 -1.03 1.99
N GLY A 403 -14.79 -2.06 1.64
CA GLY A 403 -14.26 -3.37 1.25
C GLY A 403 -15.13 -4.50 1.78
N ALA A 404 -14.93 -5.68 1.22
CA ALA A 404 -15.50 -6.92 1.73
C ALA A 404 -14.36 -7.81 2.23
N ALA A 405 -14.36 -8.10 3.53
CA ALA A 405 -13.37 -8.97 4.14
C ALA A 405 -14.03 -10.22 4.70
N VAL A 406 -13.35 -11.35 4.57
CA VAL A 406 -13.82 -12.65 5.04
C VAL A 406 -12.64 -13.38 5.63
N GLY A 407 -12.72 -13.75 6.90
CA GLY A 407 -11.60 -14.36 7.60
C GLY A 407 -11.95 -14.90 8.97
N GLN A 408 -10.97 -15.52 9.60
CA GLN A 408 -11.06 -16.06 10.94
C GLN A 408 -10.70 -15.00 11.99
N VAL A 409 -11.46 -14.94 13.09
CA VAL A 409 -11.26 -13.94 14.14
C VAL A 409 -9.98 -14.19 14.94
N VAL A 410 -9.20 -13.14 15.14
CA VAL A 410 -8.05 -13.08 16.07
C VAL A 410 -8.09 -11.79 16.89
N PHE A 411 -7.50 -11.79 18.08
CA PHE A 411 -7.64 -10.71 19.07
C PHE A 411 -6.36 -9.91 19.33
N THR A 412 -5.22 -10.37 18.79
CA THR A 412 -3.92 -9.69 18.91
C THR A 412 -3.26 -9.52 17.54
N ALA A 413 -2.40 -8.52 17.42
CA ALA A 413 -1.69 -8.22 16.19
C ALA A 413 -0.66 -9.31 15.84
N GLU A 414 0.00 -9.88 16.84
CA GLU A 414 0.97 -10.96 16.71
C GLU A 414 0.32 -12.24 16.15
N GLU A 415 -0.90 -12.56 16.60
CA GLU A 415 -1.64 -13.70 16.08
C GLU A 415 -2.08 -13.48 14.64
N ALA A 416 -2.50 -12.26 14.30
CA ALA A 416 -2.82 -11.90 12.92
C ALA A 416 -1.60 -12.11 11.99
N GLU A 417 -0.41 -11.66 12.39
CA GLU A 417 0.83 -11.89 11.63
C GLU A 417 1.18 -13.39 11.53
N ALA A 418 1.10 -14.11 12.65
CA ALA A 418 1.42 -15.53 12.69
C ALA A 418 0.47 -16.36 11.80
N TRP A 419 -0.83 -16.07 11.83
CA TRP A 419 -1.82 -16.79 11.02
C TRP A 419 -1.71 -16.42 9.54
N HIS A 420 -1.42 -15.17 9.23
CA HIS A 420 -1.15 -14.74 7.86
C HIS A 420 0.08 -15.46 7.27
N SER A 421 1.16 -15.61 8.06
CA SER A 421 2.35 -16.38 7.64
C SER A 421 2.08 -17.87 7.38
N GLN A 422 0.98 -18.41 7.93
CA GLN A 422 0.50 -19.77 7.69
C GLN A 422 -0.47 -19.86 6.50
N GLY A 423 -0.70 -18.75 5.78
CA GLY A 423 -1.63 -18.67 4.65
C GLY A 423 -3.11 -18.60 5.05
N LYS A 424 -3.44 -18.28 6.31
CA LYS A 424 -4.83 -18.10 6.76
C LYS A 424 -5.29 -16.65 6.54
N THR A 425 -6.55 -16.51 6.14
CA THR A 425 -7.26 -15.22 6.07
C THR A 425 -7.80 -14.87 7.45
N VAL A 426 -7.46 -13.70 8.00
CA VAL A 426 -7.82 -13.31 9.37
C VAL A 426 -8.54 -11.98 9.46
N ILE A 427 -9.37 -11.82 10.49
CA ILE A 427 -10.04 -10.58 10.87
C ILE A 427 -9.54 -10.19 12.25
N LEU A 428 -8.90 -9.03 12.36
CA LEU A 428 -8.39 -8.51 13.62
C LEU A 428 -9.52 -7.78 14.37
N VAL A 429 -9.86 -8.27 15.56
CA VAL A 429 -10.90 -7.69 16.42
C VAL A 429 -10.26 -7.13 17.69
N ARG A 430 -10.42 -5.82 17.92
CA ARG A 430 -9.84 -5.10 19.07
C ARG A 430 -10.87 -4.20 19.74
N THR A 431 -10.65 -3.82 21.00
CA THR A 431 -11.46 -2.74 21.60
C THR A 431 -11.22 -1.42 20.85
N GLU A 432 -9.95 -1.09 20.67
CA GLU A 432 -9.41 -0.02 19.85
C GLU A 432 -8.04 -0.46 19.33
N THR A 433 -7.61 0.06 18.18
CA THR A 433 -6.25 -0.22 17.68
C THR A 433 -5.30 0.83 18.19
N SER A 434 -4.11 0.42 18.60
CA SER A 434 -3.01 1.32 18.86
C SER A 434 -2.01 1.33 17.70
N PRO A 435 -1.17 2.36 17.66
CA PRO A 435 0.23 2.23 17.31
C PRO A 435 0.90 0.87 17.10
N ASP A 436 0.81 -0.03 18.07
CA ASP A 436 1.58 -1.26 18.13
C ASP A 436 0.94 -2.36 17.27
N ASP A 437 -0.34 -2.18 16.91
CA ASP A 437 -1.12 -3.16 16.14
C ASP A 437 -0.85 -3.11 14.63
N VAL A 438 -0.04 -2.16 14.14
CA VAL A 438 0.17 -1.89 12.69
C VAL A 438 0.56 -3.14 11.91
N GLY A 439 1.43 -3.98 12.47
CA GLY A 439 1.86 -5.22 11.83
C GLY A 439 0.71 -6.20 11.57
N GLY A 440 -0.08 -6.49 12.61
CA GLY A 440 -1.25 -7.36 12.51
C GLY A 440 -2.40 -6.74 11.71
N MET A 441 -2.61 -5.43 11.79
CA MET A 441 -3.58 -4.71 10.96
C MET A 441 -3.25 -4.83 9.46
N HIS A 442 -1.96 -4.87 9.10
CA HIS A 442 -1.53 -5.10 7.72
C HIS A 442 -1.69 -6.57 7.30
N ALA A 443 -1.49 -7.52 8.21
CA ALA A 443 -1.67 -8.94 7.95
C ALA A 443 -3.15 -9.35 7.77
N ALA A 444 -4.08 -8.68 8.43
CA ALA A 444 -5.50 -9.02 8.43
C ALA A 444 -6.25 -8.60 7.15
N GLU A 445 -7.26 -9.37 6.73
CA GLU A 445 -8.17 -9.02 5.63
C GLU A 445 -9.12 -7.87 6.01
N GLY A 446 -9.46 -7.77 7.30
CA GLY A 446 -10.32 -6.73 7.83
C GLY A 446 -10.10 -6.46 9.32
N ILE A 447 -10.52 -5.27 9.76
CA ILE A 447 -10.30 -4.76 11.11
C ILE A 447 -11.65 -4.32 11.72
N LEU A 448 -12.00 -4.89 12.88
CA LEU A 448 -13.20 -4.56 13.64
C LEU A 448 -12.82 -3.95 14.99
N THR A 449 -13.34 -2.77 15.30
CA THR A 449 -13.13 -2.12 16.60
C THR A 449 -14.43 -1.77 17.31
N ALA A 450 -14.43 -1.92 18.65
CA ALA A 450 -15.57 -1.59 19.50
C ALA A 450 -15.73 -0.06 19.69
N ARG A 451 -14.60 0.65 19.78
CA ARG A 451 -14.52 2.11 19.94
C ARG A 451 -13.86 2.77 18.71
N GLY A 452 -13.93 4.09 18.65
CA GLY A 452 -13.29 4.91 17.62
C GLY A 452 -14.25 5.40 16.53
N GLY A 453 -14.08 6.65 16.11
CA GLY A 453 -14.85 7.29 15.03
C GLY A 453 -14.31 7.04 13.63
N MET A 454 -14.85 7.75 12.64
CA MET A 454 -14.39 7.68 11.25
C MET A 454 -12.96 8.23 11.07
N THR A 455 -12.48 9.00 12.04
CA THR A 455 -11.15 9.62 12.11
C THR A 455 -10.18 8.86 13.03
N SER A 456 -10.60 7.74 13.64
CA SER A 456 -9.77 6.93 14.55
C SER A 456 -8.53 6.33 13.89
N HIS A 457 -7.57 5.90 14.70
CA HIS A 457 -6.33 5.26 14.25
C HIS A 457 -6.61 4.10 13.28
N ALA A 458 -7.50 3.17 13.66
CA ALA A 458 -7.91 2.04 12.82
C ALA A 458 -8.41 2.51 11.45
N ALA A 459 -9.32 3.49 11.45
CA ALA A 459 -9.98 3.99 10.26
C ALA A 459 -9.00 4.67 9.28
N VAL A 460 -8.09 5.51 9.78
CA VAL A 460 -7.11 6.24 8.95
C VAL A 460 -6.07 5.29 8.36
N VAL A 461 -5.59 4.33 9.14
CA VAL A 461 -4.57 3.36 8.70
C VAL A 461 -5.18 2.38 7.70
N ALA A 462 -6.35 1.80 8.00
CA ALA A 462 -7.03 0.86 7.11
C ALA A 462 -7.37 1.48 5.75
N ARG A 463 -7.84 2.74 5.72
CA ARG A 463 -8.07 3.47 4.45
C ARG A 463 -6.78 3.65 3.64
N GLY A 464 -5.66 3.93 4.31
CA GLY A 464 -4.37 4.07 3.66
C GLY A 464 -3.92 2.79 2.96
N TRP A 465 -4.26 1.63 3.50
CA TRP A 465 -3.94 0.33 2.90
C TRP A 465 -5.07 -0.26 2.05
N GLY A 466 -6.25 0.36 2.06
CA GLY A 466 -7.42 -0.18 1.36
C GLY A 466 -8.04 -1.41 2.00
N LYS A 467 -7.76 -1.66 3.28
CA LYS A 467 -8.32 -2.80 4.00
C LYS A 467 -9.71 -2.46 4.54
N CYS A 468 -10.57 -3.46 4.55
CA CYS A 468 -11.92 -3.33 5.11
C CYS A 468 -11.84 -3.00 6.61
N CYS A 469 -12.53 -1.95 7.05
CA CYS A 469 -12.55 -1.57 8.46
C CYS A 469 -13.95 -1.14 8.89
N ILE A 470 -14.38 -1.67 10.03
CA ILE A 470 -15.58 -1.23 10.75
C ILE A 470 -15.13 -0.72 12.11
N ALA A 471 -15.38 0.55 12.40
CA ALA A 471 -14.97 1.19 13.66
C ALA A 471 -16.15 1.55 14.54
N GLY A 472 -15.93 1.70 15.85
CA GLY A 472 -16.97 2.18 16.77
C GLY A 472 -18.21 1.30 16.83
N CYS A 473 -18.04 -0.03 16.74
CA CYS A 473 -19.14 -0.98 16.83
C CYS A 473 -19.52 -1.20 18.30
N SER A 474 -20.30 -0.27 18.89
CA SER A 474 -20.60 -0.25 20.33
C SER A 474 -21.36 -1.48 20.85
N GLU A 475 -21.94 -2.28 19.96
CA GLU A 475 -22.66 -3.51 20.27
C GLU A 475 -21.73 -4.69 20.60
N ILE A 476 -20.43 -4.56 20.31
CA ILE A 476 -19.46 -5.62 20.55
C ILE A 476 -18.68 -5.38 21.85
N ARG A 477 -18.38 -6.46 22.55
CA ARG A 477 -17.48 -6.47 23.70
C ARG A 477 -16.37 -7.49 23.46
N VAL A 478 -15.13 -7.01 23.48
CA VAL A 478 -13.94 -7.83 23.23
C VAL A 478 -13.35 -8.25 24.57
N ASP A 479 -13.18 -9.54 24.79
CA ASP A 479 -12.43 -10.09 25.92
C ASP A 479 -11.14 -10.73 25.38
N GLU A 480 -10.07 -9.94 25.45
CA GLU A 480 -8.75 -10.32 24.92
C GLU A 480 -8.11 -11.45 25.74
N ASN A 481 -8.44 -11.56 27.04
CA ASN A 481 -7.87 -12.59 27.91
C ASN A 481 -8.47 -13.97 27.62
N HIS A 482 -9.79 -14.02 27.41
CA HIS A 482 -10.51 -15.25 27.09
C HIS A 482 -10.59 -15.50 25.58
N LYS A 483 -10.09 -14.57 24.76
CA LYS A 483 -10.09 -14.63 23.28
C LYS A 483 -11.48 -14.87 22.71
N VAL A 484 -12.43 -14.03 23.13
CA VAL A 484 -13.82 -14.09 22.68
C VAL A 484 -14.37 -12.71 22.33
N LEU A 485 -15.21 -12.69 21.30
CA LEU A 485 -16.02 -11.55 20.90
C LEU A 485 -17.47 -11.80 21.32
N LEU A 486 -18.03 -10.89 22.11
CA LEU A 486 -19.40 -10.96 22.58
C LEU A 486 -20.25 -9.92 21.85
N ILE A 487 -21.40 -10.33 21.32
CA ILE A 487 -22.39 -9.46 20.66
C ILE A 487 -23.77 -9.83 21.19
N GLY A 488 -24.25 -9.09 22.19
CA GLY A 488 -25.44 -9.52 22.96
C GLY A 488 -25.21 -10.89 23.62
N ASP A 489 -26.06 -11.87 23.31
CA ASP A 489 -25.96 -13.25 23.82
C ASP A 489 -25.05 -14.15 22.96
N LEU A 490 -24.55 -13.65 21.82
CA LEU A 490 -23.71 -14.39 20.90
C LEU A 490 -22.24 -14.30 21.31
N THR A 491 -21.58 -15.45 21.37
CA THR A 491 -20.14 -15.57 21.59
C THR A 491 -19.45 -16.12 20.36
N ILE A 492 -18.43 -15.42 19.85
CA ILE A 492 -17.59 -15.83 18.72
C ILE A 492 -16.17 -16.04 19.25
N ASN A 493 -15.64 -17.26 19.07
CA ASN A 493 -14.31 -17.62 19.55
C ASN A 493 -13.22 -17.33 18.51
N GLU A 494 -11.96 -17.30 18.96
CA GLU A 494 -10.80 -17.25 18.07
C GLU A 494 -10.85 -18.37 17.03
N GLY A 495 -10.60 -18.03 15.77
CA GLY A 495 -10.63 -18.97 14.65
C GLY A 495 -11.98 -19.14 13.98
N GLU A 496 -13.07 -18.64 14.56
CA GLU A 496 -14.37 -18.64 13.90
C GLU A 496 -14.44 -17.65 12.74
N TRP A 497 -15.25 -17.97 11.74
CA TRP A 497 -15.36 -17.17 10.52
C TRP A 497 -16.36 -16.04 10.69
N ILE A 498 -15.93 -14.83 10.35
CA ILE A 498 -16.82 -13.68 10.16
C ILE A 498 -16.54 -13.03 8.81
N SER A 499 -17.54 -12.32 8.32
CA SER A 499 -17.44 -11.46 7.16
C SER A 499 -17.76 -10.02 7.56
N MET A 500 -17.09 -9.07 6.93
CA MET A 500 -17.24 -7.64 7.22
C MET A 500 -17.51 -6.87 5.95
N ASN A 501 -18.53 -6.02 5.99
CA ASN A 501 -18.78 -5.03 4.95
C ASN A 501 -18.38 -3.64 5.43
N GLY A 502 -17.14 -3.25 5.12
CA GLY A 502 -16.61 -1.95 5.48
C GLY A 502 -17.29 -0.78 4.78
N SER A 503 -18.11 -1.04 3.74
CA SER A 503 -18.88 0.00 3.04
C SER A 503 -20.21 0.33 3.73
N THR A 504 -20.82 -0.66 4.41
CA THR A 504 -22.11 -0.50 5.10
C THR A 504 -22.00 -0.50 6.62
N GLY A 505 -20.84 -0.92 7.16
CA GLY A 505 -20.59 -1.07 8.58
C GLY A 505 -21.13 -2.39 9.17
N GLU A 506 -21.54 -3.34 8.33
CA GLU A 506 -22.20 -4.58 8.77
C GLU A 506 -21.19 -5.68 9.14
N VAL A 507 -21.34 -6.25 10.33
CA VAL A 507 -20.62 -7.44 10.80
C VAL A 507 -21.51 -8.66 10.59
N ILE A 508 -21.03 -9.63 9.84
CA ILE A 508 -21.83 -10.72 9.29
C ILE A 508 -21.25 -12.06 9.75
N LEU A 509 -22.10 -12.94 10.25
CA LEU A 509 -21.67 -14.24 10.76
C LEU A 509 -21.36 -15.22 9.61
N GLY A 510 -20.26 -15.95 9.77
CA GLY A 510 -19.80 -16.97 8.82
C GLY A 510 -19.12 -16.42 7.57
N LYS A 511 -18.84 -17.33 6.63
CA LYS A 511 -18.15 -17.05 5.36
C LYS A 511 -19.14 -16.65 4.27
N GLN A 512 -19.13 -15.38 3.84
CA GLN A 512 -19.96 -14.91 2.73
C GLN A 512 -19.22 -14.98 1.39
N ALA A 513 -19.97 -15.16 0.30
CA ALA A 513 -19.41 -15.25 -1.05
C ALA A 513 -18.99 -13.86 -1.57
N LEU A 514 -17.80 -13.80 -2.15
CA LEU A 514 -17.26 -12.61 -2.79
C LEU A 514 -17.51 -12.65 -4.31
N ALA A 515 -17.68 -11.50 -4.93
CA ALA A 515 -17.84 -11.28 -6.35
C ALA A 515 -16.73 -10.37 -6.89
N PRO A 516 -16.39 -10.50 -8.18
CA PRO A 516 -15.49 -9.59 -8.85
C PRO A 516 -16.07 -8.17 -8.85
N PRO A 517 -15.23 -7.14 -8.76
CA PRO A 517 -15.68 -5.75 -8.65
C PRO A 517 -16.35 -5.26 -9.93
N ALA A 518 -17.30 -4.34 -9.76
CA ALA A 518 -17.92 -3.60 -10.86
C ALA A 518 -17.10 -2.34 -11.18
N LEU A 519 -16.80 -2.13 -12.47
CA LEU A 519 -16.15 -0.91 -12.95
C LEU A 519 -17.12 0.28 -12.82
N SER A 520 -16.64 1.40 -12.28
CA SER A 520 -17.44 2.64 -12.22
C SER A 520 -17.25 3.49 -13.50
N PRO A 521 -18.25 4.30 -13.90
CA PRO A 521 -18.11 5.20 -15.06
C PRO A 521 -16.97 6.22 -14.90
N ASP A 522 -16.71 6.67 -13.67
CA ASP A 522 -15.59 7.57 -13.36
C ASP A 522 -14.24 6.87 -13.59
N LEU A 523 -14.15 5.58 -13.28
CA LEU A 523 -12.94 4.80 -13.53
C LEU A 523 -12.68 4.63 -15.02
N GLU A 524 -13.70 4.34 -15.83
CA GLU A 524 -13.55 4.27 -17.29
C GLU A 524 -13.08 5.61 -17.86
N THR A 525 -13.67 6.71 -17.41
CA THR A 525 -13.28 8.07 -17.80
C THR A 525 -11.82 8.35 -17.44
N PHE A 526 -11.43 8.06 -16.19
CA PHE A 526 -10.07 8.25 -15.71
C PHE A 526 -9.06 7.39 -16.48
N MET A 527 -9.36 6.10 -16.69
CA MET A 527 -8.49 5.18 -17.41
C MET A 527 -8.35 5.54 -18.90
N SER A 528 -9.37 6.19 -19.49
CA SER A 528 -9.25 6.74 -20.86
C SER A 528 -8.18 7.84 -20.95
N TRP A 529 -8.01 8.63 -19.89
CA TRP A 529 -6.96 9.65 -19.83
C TRP A 529 -5.59 9.02 -19.68
N ALA A 530 -5.48 7.99 -18.83
CA ALA A 530 -4.23 7.24 -18.67
C ALA A 530 -3.79 6.62 -20.00
N ASP A 531 -4.71 6.01 -20.74
CA ASP A 531 -4.43 5.44 -22.06
C ASP A 531 -4.02 6.46 -23.10
N ALA A 532 -4.62 7.66 -23.08
CA ALA A 532 -4.27 8.73 -24.02
C ALA A 532 -2.87 9.31 -23.76
N ILE A 533 -2.36 9.20 -22.53
CA ILE A 533 -1.09 9.80 -22.10
C ILE A 533 0.07 8.79 -22.23
N ARG A 534 -0.16 7.53 -21.86
CA ARG A 534 0.91 6.53 -21.83
C ARG A 534 1.51 6.26 -23.20
N ARG A 535 2.81 5.94 -23.23
CA ARG A 535 3.52 5.52 -24.44
C ARG A 535 3.66 3.99 -24.54
N LEU A 536 3.98 3.34 -23.42
CA LEU A 536 4.06 1.89 -23.34
C LEU A 536 2.72 1.26 -23.65
N LYS A 537 2.72 0.20 -24.46
CA LYS A 537 1.56 -0.70 -24.54
C LYS A 537 1.50 -1.58 -23.30
N VAL A 538 0.30 -1.98 -22.92
CA VAL A 538 0.08 -2.92 -21.83
C VAL A 538 -0.58 -4.16 -22.39
N MET A 539 0.18 -5.26 -22.38
CA MET A 539 -0.27 -6.59 -22.76
C MET A 539 -0.63 -7.38 -21.49
N ALA A 540 -1.18 -8.60 -21.67
CA ALA A 540 -1.44 -9.50 -20.57
C ALA A 540 -0.67 -10.82 -20.66
N ASN A 541 -0.42 -11.42 -19.49
CA ASN A 541 0.00 -12.79 -19.33
C ASN A 541 -1.27 -13.61 -19.08
N ALA A 542 -1.71 -14.39 -20.06
CA ALA A 542 -2.94 -15.18 -19.97
C ALA A 542 -2.81 -16.43 -20.84
N ASP A 543 -3.22 -17.56 -20.26
CA ASP A 543 -2.99 -18.89 -20.80
C ASP A 543 -4.29 -19.60 -21.20
N THR A 544 -5.44 -19.01 -20.85
CA THR A 544 -6.79 -19.52 -21.14
C THR A 544 -7.64 -18.49 -21.89
N PRO A 545 -8.68 -18.92 -22.63
CA PRO A 545 -9.63 -18.00 -23.26
C PRO A 545 -10.32 -17.05 -22.24
N GLU A 546 -10.67 -17.57 -21.06
CA GLU A 546 -11.31 -16.80 -19.99
C GLU A 546 -10.41 -15.69 -19.46
N ASP A 547 -9.13 -16.00 -19.20
CA ASP A 547 -8.14 -15.02 -18.77
C ASP A 547 -7.89 -13.97 -19.85
N ALA A 548 -7.86 -14.38 -21.12
CA ALA A 548 -7.73 -13.47 -22.24
C ALA A 548 -8.92 -12.50 -22.32
N ILE A 549 -10.16 -12.98 -22.18
CA ILE A 549 -11.36 -12.13 -22.14
C ILE A 549 -11.28 -11.14 -20.97
N ALA A 550 -10.90 -11.62 -19.77
CA ALA A 550 -10.75 -10.78 -18.59
C ALA A 550 -9.67 -9.71 -18.79
N ALA A 551 -8.52 -10.07 -19.33
CA ALA A 551 -7.43 -9.16 -19.64
C ALA A 551 -7.87 -8.08 -20.65
N ARG A 552 -8.55 -8.47 -21.73
CA ARG A 552 -9.07 -7.53 -22.73
C ARG A 552 -10.07 -6.56 -22.12
N LYS A 553 -10.98 -7.05 -21.27
CA LYS A 553 -11.93 -6.21 -20.52
C LYS A 553 -11.22 -5.20 -19.62
N ASN A 554 -10.09 -5.57 -19.04
CA ASN A 554 -9.24 -4.67 -18.25
C ASN A 554 -8.35 -3.74 -19.09
N GLY A 555 -8.47 -3.76 -20.42
CA GLY A 555 -7.79 -2.85 -21.35
C GLY A 555 -6.45 -3.36 -21.87
N ALA A 556 -6.18 -4.67 -21.80
CA ALA A 556 -5.00 -5.25 -22.42
C ALA A 556 -5.04 -5.08 -23.94
N GLN A 557 -3.89 -4.76 -24.54
CA GLN A 557 -3.73 -4.52 -25.98
C GLN A 557 -3.19 -5.75 -26.73
N GLY A 558 -3.31 -6.92 -26.13
CA GLY A 558 -2.80 -8.20 -26.62
C GLY A 558 -2.31 -9.09 -25.48
N ILE A 559 -1.80 -10.27 -25.83
CA ILE A 559 -1.13 -11.19 -24.92
C ILE A 559 0.38 -11.12 -25.16
N GLY A 560 1.16 -10.76 -24.13
CA GLY A 560 2.61 -10.72 -24.20
C GLY A 560 3.27 -12.01 -23.73
N LEU A 561 2.51 -12.88 -23.05
CA LEU A 561 2.93 -14.22 -22.66
C LEU A 561 1.72 -15.15 -22.50
N CYS A 562 1.62 -16.15 -23.36
CA CYS A 562 0.77 -17.32 -23.19
C CYS A 562 1.67 -18.54 -22.95
N ARG A 563 1.61 -19.09 -21.75
CA ARG A 563 2.37 -20.26 -21.29
C ARG A 563 1.68 -21.54 -21.75
N THR A 564 2.38 -22.34 -22.54
CA THR A 564 1.80 -23.56 -23.11
C THR A 564 1.80 -24.73 -22.14
N GLU A 565 2.70 -24.72 -21.14
CA GLU A 565 2.78 -25.70 -20.07
C GLU A 565 1.47 -25.78 -19.26
N HIS A 566 0.84 -24.64 -18.98
CA HIS A 566 -0.41 -24.57 -18.22
C HIS A 566 -1.57 -25.25 -18.95
N MET A 567 -1.51 -25.31 -20.29
CA MET A 567 -2.51 -25.98 -21.10
C MET A 567 -2.44 -27.52 -20.98
N PHE A 568 -1.37 -28.07 -20.40
CA PHE A 568 -1.19 -29.51 -20.27
C PHE A 568 -1.62 -30.10 -18.93
N PHE A 569 -1.89 -29.28 -17.91
CA PHE A 569 -2.23 -29.77 -16.56
C PHE A 569 -3.67 -30.30 -16.38
N GLY A 570 -4.51 -30.24 -17.42
CA GLY A 570 -5.84 -30.88 -17.39
C GLY A 570 -5.73 -32.40 -17.21
N ALA A 571 -6.65 -33.02 -16.46
CA ALA A 571 -6.59 -34.43 -16.05
C ALA A 571 -6.41 -35.44 -17.21
N ASP A 572 -6.96 -35.17 -18.39
CA ASP A 572 -6.78 -36.02 -19.58
C ASP A 572 -5.53 -35.68 -20.39
N ARG A 573 -5.04 -34.44 -20.28
CA ARG A 573 -3.90 -33.90 -21.03
C ARG A 573 -2.57 -34.28 -20.39
N ILE A 574 -2.53 -34.28 -19.05
CA ILE A 574 -1.34 -34.65 -18.28
C ILE A 574 -0.92 -36.10 -18.58
N LYS A 575 -1.88 -37.01 -18.77
CA LYS A 575 -1.64 -38.40 -19.16
C LYS A 575 -0.98 -38.51 -20.55
N ALA A 576 -1.41 -37.69 -21.50
CA ALA A 576 -0.80 -37.66 -22.83
C ALA A 576 0.63 -37.09 -22.79
N VAL A 577 0.89 -36.10 -21.93
CA VAL A 577 2.26 -35.60 -21.68
C VAL A 577 3.12 -36.68 -21.01
N ARG A 578 2.62 -37.37 -19.99
CA ARG A 578 3.35 -38.48 -19.34
C ARG A 578 3.71 -39.59 -20.33
N LYS A 579 2.78 -39.97 -21.22
CA LYS A 579 3.06 -40.91 -22.34
C LYS A 579 4.16 -40.42 -23.27
N MET A 580 4.19 -39.12 -23.57
CA MET A 580 5.25 -38.51 -24.38
C MET A 580 6.60 -38.54 -23.66
N ILE A 581 6.63 -38.28 -22.34
CA ILE A 581 7.85 -38.33 -21.52
C ILE A 581 8.42 -39.75 -21.45
N MET A 582 7.54 -40.75 -21.31
CA MET A 582 7.91 -42.17 -21.25
C MET A 582 8.25 -42.78 -22.62
N ALA A 583 7.99 -42.07 -23.73
CA ALA A 583 8.27 -42.57 -25.07
C ALA A 583 9.78 -42.77 -25.32
N VAL A 584 10.15 -43.99 -25.69
CA VAL A 584 11.54 -44.40 -25.97
C VAL A 584 11.92 -44.04 -27.40
N THR A 585 11.01 -44.25 -28.36
CA THR A 585 11.25 -43.96 -29.77
C THR A 585 10.61 -42.64 -30.20
N THR A 586 11.14 -42.05 -31.27
CA THR A 586 10.56 -40.84 -31.87
C THR A 586 9.15 -41.10 -32.38
N GLU A 587 8.85 -42.30 -32.87
CA GLU A 587 7.51 -42.68 -33.34
C GLU A 587 6.50 -42.72 -32.20
N GLN A 588 6.86 -43.29 -31.05
CA GLN A 588 6.03 -43.28 -29.85
C GLN A 588 5.78 -41.85 -29.35
N ARG A 589 6.82 -41.00 -29.39
CA ARG A 589 6.70 -39.61 -28.97
C ARG A 589 5.76 -38.84 -29.89
N LYS A 590 5.89 -39.02 -31.21
CA LYS A 590 4.97 -38.43 -32.21
C LYS A 590 3.53 -38.89 -32.01
N ALA A 591 3.30 -40.18 -31.77
CA ALA A 591 1.95 -40.68 -31.49
C ALA A 591 1.32 -40.03 -30.25
N SER A 592 2.10 -39.80 -29.19
CA SER A 592 1.63 -39.07 -28.00
C SER A 592 1.41 -37.58 -28.29
N LEU A 593 2.25 -36.97 -29.11
CA LEU A 593 2.12 -35.56 -29.52
C LEU A 593 0.89 -35.32 -30.41
N ASP A 594 0.52 -36.27 -31.27
CA ASP A 594 -0.69 -36.20 -32.10
C ASP A 594 -1.97 -36.19 -31.24
N ILE A 595 -1.93 -36.78 -30.04
CA ILE A 595 -3.03 -36.71 -29.05
C ILE A 595 -3.12 -35.30 -28.44
N LEU A 596 -1.98 -34.62 -28.25
CA LEU A 596 -1.92 -33.27 -27.66
C LEU A 596 -2.30 -32.17 -28.65
N LEU A 597 -2.02 -32.38 -29.94
CA LEU A 597 -2.31 -31.44 -31.03
C LEU A 597 -3.74 -30.87 -31.01
N PRO A 598 -4.83 -31.67 -30.97
CA PRO A 598 -6.20 -31.13 -30.98
C PRO A 598 -6.52 -30.30 -29.75
N TYR A 599 -5.98 -30.63 -28.57
CA TYR A 599 -6.19 -29.85 -27.35
C TYR A 599 -5.54 -28.47 -27.46
N GLN A 600 -4.25 -28.42 -27.78
CA GLN A 600 -3.52 -27.16 -28.00
C GLN A 600 -4.17 -26.30 -29.08
N ARG A 601 -4.56 -26.91 -30.21
CA ARG A 601 -5.24 -26.19 -31.30
C ARG A 601 -6.55 -25.56 -30.80
N SER A 602 -7.36 -26.32 -30.06
CA SER A 602 -8.63 -25.82 -29.52
C SER A 602 -8.43 -24.66 -28.55
N ASP A 603 -7.43 -24.71 -27.68
CA ASP A 603 -7.15 -23.63 -26.73
C ASP A 603 -6.73 -22.36 -27.47
N PHE A 604 -5.83 -22.48 -28.45
CA PHE A 604 -5.39 -21.35 -29.27
C PHE A 604 -6.54 -20.75 -30.08
N GLU A 605 -7.46 -21.55 -30.61
CA GLU A 605 -8.67 -21.02 -31.28
C GLU A 605 -9.50 -20.16 -30.30
N GLY A 606 -9.67 -20.62 -29.06
CA GLY A 606 -10.34 -19.85 -28.00
C GLY A 606 -9.64 -18.54 -27.67
N ILE A 607 -8.32 -18.58 -27.50
CA ILE A 607 -7.49 -17.40 -27.19
C ILE A 607 -7.49 -16.39 -28.34
N PHE A 608 -7.28 -16.85 -29.58
CA PHE A 608 -7.32 -15.97 -30.76
C PHE A 608 -8.68 -15.33 -30.95
N ARG A 609 -9.79 -16.06 -30.69
CA ARG A 609 -11.13 -15.49 -30.70
C ARG A 609 -11.29 -14.40 -29.63
N ALA A 610 -10.82 -14.64 -28.41
CA ALA A 610 -10.86 -13.64 -27.33
C ALA A 610 -10.05 -12.39 -27.67
N MET A 611 -8.96 -12.54 -28.42
CA MET A 611 -8.00 -11.48 -28.79
C MET A 611 -8.15 -11.00 -30.23
N ASP A 612 -9.33 -11.11 -30.83
CA ASP A 612 -9.61 -10.64 -32.19
C ASP A 612 -9.07 -9.22 -32.44
N GLY A 613 -8.15 -9.10 -33.41
CA GLY A 613 -7.48 -7.85 -33.80
C GLY A 613 -6.24 -7.47 -32.99
N LEU A 614 -5.86 -8.27 -31.98
CA LEU A 614 -4.74 -8.00 -31.08
C LEU A 614 -3.64 -9.08 -31.20
N PRO A 615 -2.36 -8.73 -30.96
CA PRO A 615 -1.26 -9.68 -30.98
C PRO A 615 -1.34 -10.68 -29.82
N VAL A 616 -0.97 -11.93 -30.10
CA VAL A 616 -0.90 -13.00 -29.10
C VAL A 616 0.47 -13.68 -29.17
N THR A 617 1.29 -13.45 -28.15
CA THR A 617 2.62 -14.02 -28.00
C THR A 617 2.57 -15.33 -27.22
N ILE A 618 2.85 -16.44 -27.90
CA ILE A 618 2.79 -17.80 -27.37
C ILE A 618 4.21 -18.30 -27.11
N ARG A 619 4.49 -18.70 -25.87
CA ARG A 619 5.77 -19.28 -25.47
C ARG A 619 5.73 -20.79 -25.64
N LEU A 620 6.76 -21.33 -26.31
CA LEU A 620 6.95 -22.78 -26.42
C LEU A 620 7.19 -23.41 -25.04
N LEU A 621 7.09 -24.74 -24.97
CA LEU A 621 7.20 -25.48 -23.72
C LEU A 621 8.51 -25.15 -22.98
N ASP A 622 8.37 -24.74 -21.72
CA ASP A 622 9.47 -24.26 -20.90
C ASP A 622 9.87 -25.16 -19.71
N PRO A 623 8.97 -25.79 -18.94
CA PRO A 623 9.38 -26.50 -17.73
C PRO A 623 10.17 -27.78 -18.04
N PRO A 624 11.01 -28.24 -17.09
CA PRO A 624 11.65 -29.54 -17.17
C PRO A 624 10.59 -30.66 -17.10
N LEU A 625 10.89 -31.80 -17.72
CA LEU A 625 9.92 -32.87 -17.88
C LEU A 625 9.48 -33.51 -16.55
N HIS A 626 10.27 -33.41 -15.48
CA HIS A 626 9.91 -34.01 -14.19
C HIS A 626 8.73 -33.31 -13.51
N GLU A 627 8.43 -32.05 -13.82
CA GLU A 627 7.26 -31.33 -13.27
C GLU A 627 5.91 -31.93 -13.73
N PHE A 628 5.90 -32.76 -14.77
CA PHE A 628 4.69 -33.45 -15.23
C PHE A 628 4.52 -34.86 -14.65
N LEU A 629 5.49 -35.34 -13.89
CA LEU A 629 5.41 -36.63 -13.22
C LEU A 629 4.48 -36.54 -11.99
N PRO A 630 3.81 -37.64 -11.59
CA PRO A 630 3.07 -37.68 -10.34
C PRO A 630 3.98 -37.34 -9.15
N GLU A 631 3.40 -36.71 -8.13
CA GLU A 631 4.05 -36.46 -6.85
C GLU A 631 3.71 -37.57 -5.86
N GLY A 632 4.64 -37.90 -4.95
CA GLY A 632 4.40 -38.88 -3.90
C GLY A 632 5.58 -39.81 -3.68
N ASP A 633 5.30 -40.95 -3.05
CA ASP A 633 6.28 -42.01 -2.87
C ASP A 633 6.68 -42.62 -4.23
N LEU A 634 7.97 -42.92 -4.40
CA LEU A 634 8.52 -43.38 -5.67
C LEU A 634 7.84 -44.66 -6.18
N ASP A 635 7.47 -45.58 -5.29
CA ASP A 635 6.80 -46.83 -5.67
C ASP A 635 5.42 -46.54 -6.26
N ASN A 636 4.68 -45.58 -5.68
CA ASN A 636 3.38 -45.15 -6.19
C ASN A 636 3.51 -44.44 -7.54
N ILE A 637 4.52 -43.56 -7.69
CA ILE A 637 4.78 -42.85 -8.96
C ILE A 637 5.07 -43.86 -10.08
N VAL A 638 5.92 -44.86 -9.81
CA VAL A 638 6.27 -45.90 -10.78
C VAL A 638 5.04 -46.72 -11.17
N HIS A 639 4.24 -47.13 -10.19
CA HIS A 639 3.04 -47.93 -10.43
C HIS A 639 2.00 -47.17 -11.27
N GLU A 640 1.70 -45.91 -10.90
CA GLU A 640 0.77 -45.05 -11.63
C GLU A 640 1.22 -44.84 -13.08
N LEU A 641 2.49 -44.50 -13.30
CA LEU A 641 3.03 -44.28 -14.64
C LEU A 641 3.06 -45.56 -15.47
N ALA A 642 3.35 -46.72 -14.88
CA ALA A 642 3.33 -48.00 -15.57
C ALA A 642 1.91 -48.35 -16.05
N GLU A 643 0.90 -48.15 -15.21
CA GLU A 643 -0.51 -48.34 -15.58
C GLU A 643 -0.95 -47.35 -16.67
N GLU A 644 -0.60 -46.07 -16.55
CA GLU A 644 -1.01 -45.03 -17.49
C GLU A 644 -0.36 -45.16 -18.88
N THR A 645 0.91 -45.54 -18.92
CA THR A 645 1.72 -45.52 -20.14
C THR A 645 1.89 -46.90 -20.78
N GLY A 646 1.65 -47.98 -20.04
CA GLY A 646 1.89 -49.35 -20.49
C GLY A 646 3.37 -49.72 -20.57
N VAL A 647 4.25 -48.92 -19.95
CA VAL A 647 5.69 -49.16 -19.85
C VAL A 647 5.98 -50.00 -18.61
N LYS A 648 7.01 -50.85 -18.65
CA LYS A 648 7.40 -51.68 -17.50
C LYS A 648 7.92 -50.84 -16.35
N GLU A 649 7.64 -51.22 -15.11
CA GLU A 649 8.05 -50.49 -13.90
C GLU A 649 9.56 -50.20 -13.86
N ASP A 650 10.42 -51.17 -14.22
CA ASP A 650 11.88 -50.97 -14.29
C ASP A 650 12.29 -49.87 -15.29
N GLU A 651 11.58 -49.77 -16.42
CA GLU A 651 11.84 -48.77 -17.46
C GLU A 651 11.33 -47.38 -17.03
N VAL A 652 10.20 -47.33 -16.32
CA VAL A 652 9.67 -46.11 -15.71
C VAL A 652 10.66 -45.57 -14.67
N LEU A 653 11.14 -46.42 -13.77
CA LEU A 653 12.12 -46.03 -12.74
C LEU A 653 13.40 -45.48 -13.37
N SER A 654 13.96 -46.19 -14.36
CA SER A 654 15.15 -45.71 -15.09
C SER A 654 14.91 -44.37 -15.79
N ARG A 655 13.67 -44.11 -16.24
CA ARG A 655 13.32 -42.83 -16.87
C ARG A 655 13.22 -41.71 -15.85
N ILE A 656 12.58 -41.95 -14.71
CA ILE A 656 12.49 -40.98 -13.61
C ILE A 656 13.90 -40.58 -13.17
N GLU A 657 14.79 -41.55 -12.92
CA GLU A 657 16.18 -41.28 -12.52
C GLU A 657 16.94 -40.44 -13.57
N LYS A 658 16.69 -40.66 -14.86
CA LYS A 658 17.31 -39.87 -15.94
C LYS A 658 16.75 -38.46 -16.07
N LEU A 659 15.53 -38.22 -15.61
CA LEU A 659 14.86 -36.91 -15.66
C LEU A 659 15.03 -36.12 -14.36
N SER A 660 15.47 -36.78 -13.29
CA SER A 660 15.85 -36.14 -12.04
C SER A 660 17.06 -35.23 -12.24
N GLU A 661 16.93 -34.00 -11.76
CA GLU A 661 17.97 -32.99 -11.86
C GLU A 661 18.28 -32.41 -10.49
N VAL A 662 19.56 -32.07 -10.26
CA VAL A 662 19.97 -31.42 -9.01
C VAL A 662 19.44 -29.99 -8.93
N ASN A 663 19.45 -29.26 -10.05
CA ASN A 663 18.97 -27.88 -10.16
C ASN A 663 18.02 -27.74 -11.36
N PRO A 664 16.74 -28.12 -11.23
CA PRO A 664 15.73 -28.07 -12.29
C PRO A 664 15.65 -26.74 -13.04
N MET A 665 15.79 -25.63 -12.32
CA MET A 665 15.72 -24.27 -12.88
C MET A 665 16.76 -24.05 -14.00
N LEU A 666 17.94 -24.67 -13.91
CA LEU A 666 19.03 -24.50 -14.89
C LEU A 666 19.21 -25.73 -15.80
N GLY A 667 18.30 -26.68 -15.76
CA GLY A 667 18.44 -28.02 -16.34
C GLY A 667 17.96 -28.17 -17.78
N PHE A 668 17.45 -29.37 -18.10
CA PHE A 668 17.04 -29.80 -19.43
C PHE A 668 15.60 -29.39 -19.73
N ARG A 669 15.46 -28.10 -20.04
CA ARG A 669 14.17 -27.42 -20.22
C ARG A 669 14.23 -26.37 -21.34
N GLY A 670 13.12 -25.67 -21.61
CA GLY A 670 13.06 -24.59 -22.60
C GLY A 670 13.56 -24.97 -24.00
N CYS A 671 14.32 -24.08 -24.66
CA CYS A 671 14.83 -24.35 -26.01
C CYS A 671 15.71 -25.61 -26.10
N ARG A 672 16.38 -26.01 -25.02
CA ARG A 672 17.23 -27.21 -25.00
C ARG A 672 16.39 -28.46 -25.27
N LEU A 673 15.23 -28.53 -24.64
CA LEU A 673 14.27 -29.62 -24.84
C LEU A 673 13.74 -29.62 -26.28
N GLY A 674 13.35 -28.45 -26.80
CA GLY A 674 12.88 -28.32 -28.19
C GLY A 674 13.98 -28.57 -29.24
N ILE A 675 15.26 -28.41 -28.91
CA ILE A 675 16.39 -28.74 -29.80
C ILE A 675 16.63 -30.25 -29.78
N SER A 676 16.61 -30.88 -28.60
CA SER A 676 16.82 -32.32 -28.47
C SER A 676 15.64 -33.15 -29.00
N TYR A 677 14.42 -32.62 -28.92
CA TYR A 677 13.19 -33.24 -29.41
C TYR A 677 12.41 -32.26 -30.29
N PRO A 678 12.86 -32.00 -31.55
CA PRO A 678 12.24 -31.03 -32.44
C PRO A 678 10.76 -31.26 -32.70
N GLU A 679 10.30 -32.52 -32.65
CA GLU A 679 8.89 -32.89 -32.79
C GLU A 679 7.97 -32.20 -31.77
N LEU A 680 8.48 -31.80 -30.59
CA LEU A 680 7.73 -31.01 -29.61
C LEU A 680 7.37 -29.64 -30.19
N THR A 681 8.40 -28.92 -30.67
CA THR A 681 8.23 -27.62 -31.31
C THR A 681 7.41 -27.73 -32.57
N GLU A 682 7.58 -28.81 -33.35
CA GLU A 682 6.77 -29.05 -34.55
C GLU A 682 5.28 -29.16 -34.23
N MET A 683 4.92 -29.93 -33.19
CA MET A 683 3.54 -30.09 -32.75
C MET A 683 2.94 -28.75 -32.28
N GLN A 684 3.65 -28.01 -31.42
CA GLN A 684 3.16 -26.72 -30.91
C GLN A 684 3.02 -25.69 -32.04
N ALA A 685 4.02 -25.57 -32.92
CA ALA A 685 3.95 -24.69 -34.08
C ALA A 685 2.77 -25.06 -35.00
N ARG A 686 2.53 -26.36 -35.23
CA ARG A 686 1.40 -26.83 -36.02
C ARG A 686 0.07 -26.43 -35.38
N ALA A 687 -0.08 -26.67 -34.07
CA ALA A 687 -1.29 -26.30 -33.32
C ALA A 687 -1.59 -24.80 -33.46
N ILE A 688 -0.57 -23.95 -33.29
CA ILE A 688 -0.67 -22.49 -33.40
C ILE A 688 -1.13 -22.08 -34.80
N PHE A 689 -0.47 -22.55 -35.86
CA PHE A 689 -0.79 -22.13 -37.22
C PHE A 689 -2.12 -22.70 -37.73
N GLU A 690 -2.49 -23.92 -37.33
CA GLU A 690 -3.79 -24.49 -37.68
C GLU A 690 -4.93 -23.72 -36.99
N ALA A 691 -4.77 -23.37 -35.71
CA ALA A 691 -5.74 -22.56 -34.98
C ALA A 691 -5.86 -21.15 -35.59
N ALA A 692 -4.73 -20.52 -35.91
CA ALA A 692 -4.71 -19.20 -36.53
C ALA A 692 -5.41 -19.19 -37.89
N ALA A 693 -5.15 -20.20 -38.73
CA ALA A 693 -5.81 -20.35 -40.02
C ALA A 693 -7.34 -20.59 -39.85
N SER A 694 -7.72 -21.51 -38.96
CA SER A 694 -9.11 -21.82 -38.62
C SER A 694 -9.91 -20.60 -38.16
N MET A 695 -9.31 -19.76 -37.31
CA MET A 695 -9.95 -18.53 -36.84
C MET A 695 -10.03 -17.45 -37.93
N GLN A 696 -9.02 -17.36 -38.79
CA GLN A 696 -9.04 -16.43 -39.92
C GLN A 696 -10.14 -16.81 -40.94
N ASP A 697 -10.38 -18.10 -41.18
CA ASP A 697 -11.50 -18.59 -42.01
C ASP A 697 -12.87 -18.18 -41.42
N GLN A 698 -12.93 -17.96 -40.10
CA GLN A 698 -14.13 -17.49 -39.39
C GLN A 698 -14.21 -15.96 -39.29
N GLY A 699 -13.30 -15.23 -39.95
CA GLY A 699 -13.28 -13.77 -39.98
C GLY A 699 -12.60 -13.10 -38.78
N VAL A 700 -11.94 -13.87 -37.91
CA VAL A 700 -11.16 -13.34 -36.78
C VAL A 700 -9.81 -12.83 -37.30
N THR A 701 -9.39 -11.65 -36.87
CA THR A 701 -8.07 -11.10 -37.21
C THR A 701 -7.03 -11.65 -36.23
N VAL A 702 -6.18 -12.55 -36.71
CA VAL A 702 -5.17 -13.24 -35.90
C VAL A 702 -3.76 -12.69 -36.16
N ILE A 703 -3.02 -12.38 -35.10
CA ILE A 703 -1.64 -11.87 -35.16
C ILE A 703 -0.77 -12.71 -34.21
N PRO A 704 -0.36 -13.93 -34.62
CA PRO A 704 0.42 -14.83 -33.78
C PRO A 704 1.90 -14.41 -33.71
N GLU A 705 2.45 -14.39 -32.50
CA GLU A 705 3.87 -14.22 -32.24
C GLU A 705 4.36 -15.47 -31.47
N ILE A 706 5.43 -16.12 -31.94
CA ILE A 706 5.95 -17.36 -31.34
C ILE A 706 7.27 -17.05 -30.63
N MET A 707 7.35 -17.39 -29.35
CA MET A 707 8.48 -17.05 -28.48
C MET A 707 9.22 -18.31 -28.03
N VAL A 708 10.54 -18.32 -28.26
CA VAL A 708 11.44 -19.39 -27.82
C VAL A 708 12.02 -19.05 -26.43
N PRO A 709 11.79 -19.89 -25.40
CA PRO A 709 12.30 -19.66 -24.04
C PRO A 709 13.76 -20.08 -23.86
N LEU A 710 14.39 -19.56 -22.82
CA LEU A 710 15.68 -19.97 -22.24
C LEU A 710 16.87 -19.97 -23.21
N VAL A 711 16.83 -19.08 -24.21
CA VAL A 711 17.89 -18.94 -25.20
C VAL A 711 19.13 -18.29 -24.57
N GLY A 712 20.31 -18.85 -24.80
CA GLY A 712 21.60 -18.27 -24.40
C GLY A 712 22.53 -17.92 -25.57
N THR A 713 22.20 -18.39 -26.79
CA THR A 713 23.00 -18.26 -28.01
C THR A 713 22.11 -18.01 -29.24
N PRO A 714 22.61 -17.32 -30.29
CA PRO A 714 21.85 -17.14 -31.53
C PRO A 714 21.63 -18.46 -32.27
N GLN A 715 22.49 -19.47 -32.08
CA GLN A 715 22.35 -20.78 -32.71
C GLN A 715 21.18 -21.58 -32.13
N GLU A 716 20.96 -21.53 -30.82
CA GLU A 716 19.79 -22.14 -30.19
C GLU A 716 18.49 -21.55 -30.75
N LEU A 717 18.44 -20.22 -30.89
CA LEU A 717 17.29 -19.54 -31.49
C LEU A 717 17.12 -19.89 -32.97
N GLY A 718 18.19 -19.80 -33.76
CA GLY A 718 18.17 -20.10 -35.19
C GLY A 718 17.65 -21.51 -35.48
N HIS A 719 18.05 -22.50 -34.67
CA HIS A 719 17.53 -23.88 -34.77
C HIS A 719 16.00 -23.93 -34.61
N GLN A 720 15.47 -23.31 -33.55
CA GLN A 720 14.03 -23.31 -33.28
C GLN A 720 13.25 -22.50 -34.32
N VAL A 721 13.78 -21.35 -34.75
CA VAL A 721 13.21 -20.53 -35.83
C VAL A 721 13.07 -21.36 -37.11
N ASP A 722 14.08 -22.13 -37.49
CA ASP A 722 14.05 -23.00 -38.67
C ASP A 722 12.94 -24.05 -38.59
N VAL A 723 12.77 -24.70 -37.44
CA VAL A 723 11.68 -25.67 -37.20
C VAL A 723 10.32 -25.00 -37.36
N ILE A 724 10.12 -23.87 -36.67
CA ILE A 724 8.86 -23.10 -36.71
C ILE A 724 8.52 -22.67 -38.14
N ARG A 725 9.48 -22.07 -38.88
CA ARG A 725 9.26 -21.59 -40.24
C ARG A 725 9.00 -22.73 -41.23
N LYS A 726 9.60 -23.91 -41.03
CA LYS A 726 9.31 -25.11 -41.85
C LYS A 726 7.88 -25.59 -41.64
N VAL A 727 7.41 -25.64 -40.40
CA VAL A 727 6.04 -26.06 -40.08
C VAL A 727 5.01 -25.05 -40.57
N ALA A 728 5.26 -23.75 -40.39
CA ALA A 728 4.41 -22.69 -40.92
C ALA A 728 4.15 -22.86 -42.43
N LYS A 729 5.21 -23.05 -43.22
CA LYS A 729 5.10 -23.27 -44.67
C LYS A 729 4.26 -24.50 -45.03
N LYS A 730 4.40 -25.60 -44.28
CA LYS A 730 3.60 -26.82 -44.49
C LYS A 730 2.13 -26.58 -44.21
N VAL A 731 1.80 -26.01 -43.04
CA VAL A 731 0.41 -25.73 -42.65
C VAL A 731 -0.26 -24.75 -43.62
N PHE A 732 0.42 -23.69 -44.04
CA PHE A 732 -0.14 -22.74 -45.01
C PHE A 732 -0.37 -23.36 -46.39
N ALA A 733 0.50 -24.28 -46.83
CA ALA A 733 0.26 -25.04 -48.05
C ALA A 733 -0.94 -26.00 -47.92
N GLU A 734 -1.10 -26.64 -46.76
CA GLU A 734 -2.25 -27.52 -46.45
C GLU A 734 -3.58 -26.75 -46.36
N LYS A 735 -3.57 -25.54 -45.80
CA LYS A 735 -4.76 -24.70 -45.62
C LYS A 735 -5.11 -23.83 -46.84
N GLY A 736 -4.16 -23.60 -47.75
CA GLY A 736 -4.38 -22.83 -48.97
C GLY A 736 -4.33 -21.30 -48.80
N HIS A 737 -3.98 -20.80 -47.61
CA HIS A 737 -3.74 -19.38 -47.35
C HIS A 737 -2.64 -19.20 -46.29
N THR A 738 -2.11 -17.97 -46.18
CA THR A 738 -1.03 -17.62 -45.26
C THR A 738 -1.52 -16.70 -44.15
N VAL A 739 -0.96 -16.88 -42.94
CA VAL A 739 -1.14 -15.97 -41.80
C VAL A 739 0.18 -15.24 -41.56
N SER A 740 0.16 -13.93 -41.35
CA SER A 740 1.37 -13.18 -40.97
C SER A 740 1.71 -13.49 -39.52
N TYR A 741 2.97 -13.81 -39.22
CA TYR A 741 3.42 -14.17 -37.89
C TYR A 741 4.82 -13.64 -37.61
N LYS A 742 5.22 -13.61 -36.35
CA LYS A 742 6.59 -13.28 -35.92
C LYS A 742 7.20 -14.40 -35.11
N VAL A 743 8.52 -14.53 -35.18
CA VAL A 743 9.28 -15.38 -34.26
C VAL A 743 10.27 -14.54 -33.46
N GLY A 744 10.27 -14.71 -32.16
CA GLY A 744 11.12 -13.96 -31.23
C GLY A 744 11.59 -14.85 -30.09
N THR A 745 12.19 -14.22 -29.08
CA THR A 745 12.82 -14.96 -27.99
C THR A 745 12.66 -14.26 -26.65
N MET A 746 12.71 -15.09 -25.61
CA MET A 746 12.79 -14.64 -24.25
C MET A 746 14.23 -14.26 -23.91
N ILE A 747 14.44 -13.04 -23.37
CA ILE A 747 15.73 -12.61 -22.85
C ILE A 747 15.70 -12.78 -21.33
N GLU A 748 16.14 -13.95 -20.89
CA GLU A 748 16.09 -14.34 -19.47
C GLU A 748 17.36 -15.03 -18.98
N ILE A 749 18.31 -15.31 -19.88
CA ILE A 749 19.67 -15.71 -19.54
C ILE A 749 20.58 -14.46 -19.62
N PRO A 750 21.42 -14.17 -18.61
CA PRO A 750 22.35 -13.04 -18.66
C PRO A 750 23.22 -13.03 -19.93
N ARG A 751 23.66 -14.20 -20.40
CA ARG A 751 24.40 -14.35 -21.65
C ARG A 751 23.63 -13.82 -22.86
N ALA A 752 22.32 -14.02 -22.94
CA ALA A 752 21.51 -13.52 -24.05
C ALA A 752 21.51 -11.99 -24.09
N ALA A 753 21.49 -11.32 -22.93
CA ALA A 753 21.63 -9.88 -22.86
C ALA A 753 23.02 -9.39 -23.31
N LEU A 754 24.08 -10.12 -22.93
CA LEU A 754 25.46 -9.77 -23.28
C LEU A 754 25.73 -9.82 -24.79
N ILE A 755 25.09 -10.74 -25.54
CA ILE A 755 25.25 -10.91 -26.99
C ILE A 755 23.96 -10.67 -27.78
N ALA A 756 23.13 -9.76 -27.28
CA ALA A 756 21.80 -9.49 -27.83
C ALA A 756 21.80 -8.99 -29.29
N ASP A 757 22.89 -8.38 -29.75
CA ASP A 757 23.07 -7.94 -31.15
C ASP A 757 23.11 -9.12 -32.13
N GLU A 758 23.69 -10.26 -31.73
CA GLU A 758 23.67 -11.47 -32.56
C GLU A 758 22.30 -12.14 -32.54
N ILE A 759 21.68 -12.24 -31.36
CA ILE A 759 20.36 -12.85 -31.19
C ILE A 759 19.28 -12.07 -31.98
N ALA A 760 19.37 -10.74 -32.00
CA ALA A 760 18.42 -9.88 -32.72
C ALA A 760 18.47 -10.03 -34.26
N LYS A 761 19.51 -10.65 -34.82
CA LYS A 761 19.55 -10.98 -36.26
C LYS A 761 18.50 -12.03 -36.60
N GLU A 762 18.27 -12.99 -35.69
CA GLU A 762 17.27 -14.05 -35.85
C GLU A 762 15.90 -13.67 -35.26
N ALA A 763 15.88 -12.94 -34.14
CA ALA A 763 14.65 -12.56 -33.43
C ALA A 763 13.96 -11.33 -34.05
N GLU A 764 12.63 -11.38 -34.18
CA GLU A 764 11.80 -10.24 -34.60
C GLU A 764 11.26 -9.43 -33.41
N PHE A 765 11.33 -10.01 -32.20
CA PHE A 765 11.02 -9.35 -30.94
C PHE A 765 11.79 -10.00 -29.77
N PHE A 766 12.01 -9.22 -28.72
CA PHE A 766 12.48 -9.69 -27.41
C PHE A 766 11.36 -9.54 -26.37
N SER A 767 11.23 -10.54 -25.50
CA SER A 767 10.48 -10.41 -24.26
C SER A 767 11.39 -10.73 -23.09
N PHE A 768 11.63 -9.78 -22.20
CA PHE A 768 12.40 -10.07 -21.00
C PHE A 768 11.61 -11.01 -20.09
N GLY A 769 12.23 -12.12 -19.68
CA GLY A 769 11.75 -13.00 -18.62
C GLY A 769 12.47 -12.62 -17.33
N THR A 770 12.06 -11.52 -16.70
CA THR A 770 12.82 -10.96 -15.56
C THR A 770 12.89 -11.85 -14.35
N ASN A 771 11.94 -12.79 -14.19
CA ASN A 771 11.96 -13.70 -13.04
C ASN A 771 13.23 -14.56 -13.09
N ASP A 772 13.43 -15.28 -14.20
CA ASP A 772 14.64 -16.07 -14.45
C ASP A 772 15.90 -15.19 -14.60
N LEU A 773 15.78 -14.02 -15.22
CA LEU A 773 16.91 -13.08 -15.34
C LEU A 773 17.41 -12.62 -13.97
N THR A 774 16.50 -12.27 -13.05
CA THR A 774 16.83 -11.91 -11.66
C THR A 774 17.47 -13.10 -10.96
N GLN A 775 16.88 -14.31 -11.08
CA GLN A 775 17.43 -15.52 -10.47
C GLN A 775 18.89 -15.77 -10.90
N MET A 776 19.18 -15.70 -12.21
CA MET A 776 20.53 -15.95 -12.72
C MET A 776 21.51 -14.81 -12.45
N THR A 777 21.03 -13.57 -12.35
CA THR A 777 21.89 -12.39 -12.07
C THR A 777 22.29 -12.34 -10.60
N PHE A 778 21.35 -12.58 -9.69
CA PHE A 778 21.63 -12.63 -8.25
C PHE A 778 22.23 -13.97 -7.80
N GLY A 779 22.01 -15.04 -8.57
CA GLY A 779 22.27 -16.41 -8.13
C GLY A 779 21.27 -16.88 -7.07
N TYR A 780 20.02 -16.40 -7.14
CA TYR A 780 18.96 -16.71 -6.18
C TYR A 780 17.98 -17.71 -6.78
N SER A 781 17.73 -18.80 -6.07
CA SER A 781 16.61 -19.71 -6.35
C SER A 781 15.34 -19.11 -5.76
N ARG A 782 14.31 -18.89 -6.58
CA ARG A 782 13.04 -18.31 -6.12
C ARG A 782 12.37 -19.16 -5.04
N ASP A 783 12.50 -20.47 -5.14
CA ASP A 783 11.91 -21.43 -4.19
C ASP A 783 12.65 -21.47 -2.85
N ASP A 784 13.92 -21.02 -2.81
CA ASP A 784 14.76 -21.08 -1.61
C ASP A 784 15.01 -19.71 -0.96
N VAL A 785 14.80 -18.61 -1.70
CA VAL A 785 15.18 -17.26 -1.27
C VAL A 785 14.52 -16.84 0.05
N GLY A 786 13.31 -17.35 0.34
CA GLY A 786 12.58 -17.08 1.57
C GLY A 786 13.32 -17.45 2.85
N LYS A 787 14.31 -18.34 2.79
CA LYS A 787 15.14 -18.76 3.94
C LYS A 787 16.06 -17.64 4.46
N PHE A 788 16.45 -16.68 3.62
CA PHE A 788 17.39 -15.62 3.99
C PHE A 788 16.95 -14.21 3.59
N LEU A 789 16.04 -14.05 2.63
CA LEU A 789 15.57 -12.74 2.16
C LEU A 789 15.03 -11.85 3.28
N PRO A 790 14.20 -12.34 4.24
CA PRO A 790 13.76 -11.52 5.36
C PRO A 790 14.92 -10.97 6.20
N ILE A 791 16.00 -11.75 6.34
CA ILE A 791 17.21 -11.34 7.07
C ILE A 791 17.94 -10.23 6.29
N TYR A 792 18.00 -10.33 4.96
CA TYR A 792 18.65 -9.34 4.10
C TYR A 792 17.91 -8.00 4.13
N LEU A 793 16.59 -8.01 4.05
CA LEU A 793 15.73 -6.84 4.18
C LEU A 793 15.89 -6.20 5.57
N ALA A 794 15.83 -7.02 6.65
CA ALA A 794 15.98 -6.53 8.02
C ALA A 794 17.37 -5.91 8.30
N LYS A 795 18.42 -6.41 7.66
CA LYS A 795 19.79 -5.86 7.75
C LYS A 795 20.07 -4.70 6.79
N GLY A 796 19.12 -4.33 5.93
CA GLY A 796 19.30 -3.32 4.90
C GLY A 796 20.33 -3.70 3.82
N ILE A 797 20.62 -4.99 3.64
CA ILE A 797 21.47 -5.50 2.55
C ILE A 797 20.74 -5.34 1.21
N LEU A 798 19.44 -5.62 1.21
CA LEU A 798 18.53 -5.33 0.11
C LEU A 798 17.47 -4.34 0.59
N GLN A 799 17.06 -3.44 -0.29
CA GLN A 799 15.99 -2.47 0.00
C GLN A 799 14.60 -3.06 -0.27
N HIS A 800 14.51 -3.92 -1.29
CA HIS A 800 13.29 -4.54 -1.77
C HIS A 800 13.55 -6.01 -2.11
N ASP A 801 12.48 -6.81 -2.19
CA ASP A 801 12.56 -8.12 -2.83
C ASP A 801 12.82 -7.93 -4.34
N PRO A 802 13.95 -8.42 -4.88
CA PRO A 802 14.30 -8.24 -6.30
C PRO A 802 13.38 -9.01 -7.26
N PHE A 803 12.47 -9.86 -6.77
CA PHE A 803 11.44 -10.55 -7.56
C PHE A 803 10.12 -9.78 -7.62
N GLU A 804 9.90 -8.81 -6.71
CA GLU A 804 8.73 -7.92 -6.72
C GLU A 804 9.05 -6.58 -7.38
N VAL A 805 10.19 -5.98 -7.00
CA VAL A 805 10.68 -4.70 -7.50
C VAL A 805 11.95 -4.95 -8.31
N LEU A 806 11.96 -4.52 -9.57
CA LEU A 806 13.11 -4.73 -10.45
C LEU A 806 14.37 -4.09 -9.86
N ASP A 807 15.43 -4.88 -9.70
CA ASP A 807 16.77 -4.36 -9.44
C ASP A 807 17.28 -3.56 -10.65
N GLN A 808 17.16 -2.24 -10.57
CA GLN A 808 17.53 -1.34 -11.67
C GLN A 808 19.05 -1.25 -11.87
N GLN A 809 19.86 -1.56 -10.85
CA GLN A 809 21.31 -1.39 -10.89
C GLN A 809 22.02 -2.60 -11.49
N GLY A 810 21.58 -3.82 -11.19
CA GLY A 810 22.12 -5.05 -11.77
C GLY A 810 21.28 -5.54 -12.95
N VAL A 811 20.09 -6.10 -12.68
CA VAL A 811 19.21 -6.68 -13.71
C VAL A 811 18.81 -5.63 -14.76
N GLY A 812 18.51 -4.41 -14.33
CA GLY A 812 18.21 -3.28 -15.20
C GLY A 812 19.34 -2.93 -16.18
N GLN A 813 20.60 -3.14 -15.78
CA GLN A 813 21.74 -2.91 -16.68
C GLN A 813 21.76 -3.92 -17.84
N LEU A 814 21.43 -5.18 -17.57
CA LEU A 814 21.29 -6.22 -18.60
C LEU A 814 20.14 -5.90 -19.55
N ILE A 815 19.00 -5.41 -19.03
CA ILE A 815 17.84 -5.00 -19.83
C ILE A 815 18.21 -3.86 -20.79
N LYS A 816 18.86 -2.80 -20.28
CA LYS A 816 19.32 -1.67 -21.10
C LYS A 816 20.29 -2.14 -22.18
N MET A 817 21.31 -2.90 -21.80
CA MET A 817 22.30 -3.44 -22.73
C MET A 817 21.66 -4.27 -23.85
N ALA A 818 20.77 -5.19 -23.51
CA ALA A 818 20.12 -6.05 -24.47
C ALA A 818 19.21 -5.28 -25.44
N THR A 819 18.49 -4.28 -24.93
CA THR A 819 17.62 -3.41 -25.72
C THR A 819 18.43 -2.58 -26.72
N GLU A 820 19.51 -1.95 -26.27
CA GLU A 820 20.40 -1.13 -27.10
C GLU A 820 21.08 -1.97 -28.19
N LYS A 821 21.72 -3.08 -27.81
CA LYS A 821 22.41 -3.98 -28.74
C LYS A 821 21.44 -4.61 -29.74
N GLY A 822 20.29 -5.07 -29.27
CA GLY A 822 19.27 -5.69 -30.11
C GLY A 822 18.71 -4.72 -31.15
N ARG A 823 18.37 -3.49 -30.75
CA ARG A 823 17.87 -2.45 -31.67
C ARG A 823 18.95 -1.93 -32.61
N ALA A 824 20.22 -1.91 -32.20
CA ALA A 824 21.33 -1.58 -33.10
C ALA A 824 21.47 -2.60 -34.24
N ALA A 825 21.27 -3.89 -33.96
CA ALA A 825 21.30 -4.95 -34.97
C ALA A 825 20.01 -5.01 -35.80
N ARG A 826 18.85 -4.74 -35.19
CA ARG A 826 17.53 -4.71 -35.85
C ARG A 826 16.74 -3.48 -35.37
N PRO A 827 16.77 -2.36 -36.11
CA PRO A 827 16.06 -1.13 -35.69
C PRO A 827 14.54 -1.29 -35.52
N SER A 828 13.93 -2.28 -36.18
CA SER A 828 12.51 -2.61 -36.07
C SER A 828 12.18 -3.62 -34.96
N LEU A 829 13.16 -3.96 -34.10
CA LEU A 829 12.99 -4.94 -33.03
C LEU A 829 12.00 -4.42 -31.99
N LYS A 830 10.91 -5.16 -31.80
CA LYS A 830 10.01 -4.93 -30.67
C LYS A 830 10.65 -5.50 -29.40
N VAL A 831 10.59 -4.77 -28.30
CA VAL A 831 11.15 -5.18 -27.01
C VAL A 831 10.08 -4.99 -25.93
N GLY A 832 9.73 -6.05 -25.23
CA GLY A 832 8.83 -5.99 -24.09
C GLY A 832 9.33 -6.81 -22.92
N ILE A 833 8.49 -6.91 -21.90
CA ILE A 833 8.74 -7.65 -20.66
C ILE A 833 7.49 -8.44 -20.32
N CYS A 834 7.68 -9.71 -19.95
CA CYS A 834 6.66 -10.54 -19.33
C CYS A 834 7.15 -11.06 -17.98
N GLY A 835 6.43 -10.73 -16.91
CA GLY A 835 6.80 -11.13 -15.55
C GLY A 835 6.04 -10.33 -14.51
N GLU A 836 6.33 -10.58 -13.24
CA GLU A 836 5.65 -9.91 -12.13
C GLU A 836 5.99 -8.42 -12.08
N HIS A 837 7.25 -8.07 -12.39
CA HIS A 837 7.70 -6.68 -12.54
C HIS A 837 6.92 -5.89 -13.60
N GLY A 838 6.31 -6.54 -14.59
CA GLY A 838 5.48 -5.88 -15.61
C GLY A 838 4.21 -5.22 -15.04
N GLY A 839 3.82 -5.57 -13.81
CA GLY A 839 2.71 -4.95 -13.09
C GLY A 839 3.13 -4.08 -11.91
N ASP A 840 4.43 -3.97 -11.61
CA ASP A 840 4.96 -3.15 -10.52
C ASP A 840 5.17 -1.70 -11.00
N PRO A 841 4.57 -0.68 -10.35
CA PRO A 841 4.63 0.69 -10.84
C PRO A 841 6.05 1.25 -11.01
N SER A 842 6.95 0.95 -10.07
CA SER A 842 8.33 1.46 -10.12
C SER A 842 9.12 0.82 -11.26
N SER A 843 8.92 -0.48 -11.48
CA SER A 843 9.51 -1.27 -12.56
C SER A 843 8.96 -0.83 -13.92
N VAL A 844 7.66 -0.58 -14.04
CA VAL A 844 7.03 -0.02 -15.25
C VAL A 844 7.64 1.33 -15.61
N GLY A 845 7.93 2.18 -14.62
CA GLY A 845 8.64 3.44 -14.85
C GLY A 845 10.02 3.24 -15.43
N PHE A 846 10.81 2.32 -14.86
CA PHE A 846 12.10 1.95 -15.42
C PHE A 846 12.00 1.44 -16.86
N PHE A 847 11.03 0.57 -17.18
CA PHE A 847 10.86 0.03 -18.52
C PHE A 847 10.48 1.10 -19.55
N ALA A 848 9.69 2.09 -19.16
CA ALA A 848 9.36 3.24 -20.00
C ALA A 848 10.61 4.06 -20.32
N GLU A 849 11.46 4.33 -19.31
CA GLU A 849 12.71 5.06 -19.46
C GLU A 849 13.75 4.29 -20.28
N ALA A 850 13.83 2.97 -20.08
CA ALA A 850 14.68 2.07 -20.87
C ALA A 850 14.20 1.91 -22.33
N GLY A 851 13.04 2.49 -22.68
CA GLY A 851 12.54 2.58 -24.04
C GLY A 851 11.92 1.29 -24.55
N LEU A 852 11.40 0.42 -23.68
CA LEU A 852 10.63 -0.76 -24.11
C LEU A 852 9.36 -0.33 -24.86
N ASP A 853 8.82 -1.23 -25.68
CA ASP A 853 7.59 -1.02 -26.46
C ASP A 853 6.33 -1.36 -25.66
N TYR A 854 6.43 -2.34 -24.76
CA TYR A 854 5.31 -2.80 -23.95
C TYR A 854 5.73 -3.46 -22.63
N VAL A 855 4.80 -3.51 -21.70
CA VAL A 855 4.85 -4.36 -20.50
C VAL A 855 3.72 -5.39 -20.55
N SER A 856 3.94 -6.57 -19.98
CA SER A 856 2.95 -7.66 -19.92
C SER A 856 2.83 -8.22 -18.51
N CYS A 857 1.63 -8.18 -17.95
CA CYS A 857 1.34 -8.55 -16.57
C CYS A 857 0.04 -9.38 -16.46
N SER A 858 -0.27 -9.91 -15.28
CA SER A 858 -1.51 -10.68 -15.09
C SER A 858 -2.77 -9.84 -15.40
N PRO A 859 -3.91 -10.46 -15.76
CA PRO A 859 -5.12 -9.75 -16.22
C PRO A 859 -5.58 -8.65 -15.27
N PHE A 860 -5.49 -8.87 -13.96
CA PHE A 860 -5.90 -7.92 -12.93
C PHE A 860 -4.88 -6.82 -12.68
N ARG A 861 -3.61 -7.00 -13.03
CA ARG A 861 -2.58 -5.94 -12.92
C ARG A 861 -2.53 -5.02 -14.15
N VAL A 862 -3.28 -5.33 -15.21
CA VAL A 862 -3.35 -4.50 -16.43
C VAL A 862 -3.76 -3.05 -16.13
N PRO A 863 -4.79 -2.75 -15.31
CA PRO A 863 -5.14 -1.36 -14.99
C PRO A 863 -4.01 -0.63 -14.25
N ILE A 864 -3.32 -1.31 -13.33
CA ILE A 864 -2.18 -0.76 -12.57
C ILE A 864 -1.04 -0.42 -13.52
N ALA A 865 -0.67 -1.33 -14.42
CA ALA A 865 0.38 -1.11 -15.41
C ALA A 865 0.01 0.04 -16.38
N ARG A 866 -1.27 0.17 -16.78
CA ARG A 866 -1.76 1.29 -17.61
C ARG A 866 -1.59 2.63 -16.90
N LEU A 867 -1.96 2.70 -15.62
CA LEU A 867 -1.81 3.90 -14.80
C LEU A 867 -0.34 4.26 -14.59
N ALA A 868 0.49 3.31 -14.18
CA ALA A 868 1.93 3.53 -13.96
C ALA A 868 2.64 4.01 -15.25
N ALA A 869 2.30 3.40 -16.39
CA ALA A 869 2.83 3.81 -17.69
C ALA A 869 2.42 5.24 -18.10
N ALA A 870 1.26 5.73 -17.63
CA ALA A 870 0.83 7.11 -17.84
C ALA A 870 1.52 8.08 -16.87
N GLN A 871 1.64 7.69 -15.60
CA GLN A 871 2.25 8.50 -14.54
C GLN A 871 3.69 8.88 -14.87
N VAL A 872 4.46 7.96 -15.44
CA VAL A 872 5.86 8.21 -15.82
C VAL A 872 6.00 9.24 -16.94
N VAL A 873 5.01 9.34 -17.84
CA VAL A 873 5.03 10.34 -18.92
C VAL A 873 4.74 11.74 -18.38
N VAL A 874 3.96 11.84 -17.31
CA VAL A 874 3.60 13.13 -16.68
C VAL A 874 4.49 13.50 -15.51
N ALA A 875 5.34 12.57 -15.02
CA ALA A 875 6.14 12.67 -13.80
C ALA A 875 6.97 13.95 -13.74
#